data_AF-A0A0A8UPB0-F1
#
_entry.id   AF-A0A0A8UPB0-F1
#
_cell.length_a   1.000
_cell.length_b   1.000
_cell.length_c   1.000
_cell.angle_alpha   90.00
_cell.angle_beta   90.00
_cell.angle_gamma   90.00
#
_symmetry.space_group_name_H-M   'P 1'
#
loop_
_entity.id
_entity.type
_entity.pdbx_description
1 polymer ?
#
loop_
_entity_poly.entity_id
_entity_poly.type
_entity_poly.pdbx_seq_one_letter_code
_entity_poly.pdbx_strand_id
1 'polypeptide(L)'
;MRKYFIWMSALILWISHENLTFSASNRDKEIRDLVRFLISDKMLVLSKSSTAIPLSFYVGTTEDVARYFGDYICLPDNTCSVIDSVYSNPYPFLTSPYVILGEGLPPQDGTVQEWFEAQAQIERTSIKYGTDIYHASAWQIALALAADNDYLNETTAQEFIDNELDSIMNSANRSTGIFFLYGYQLLIFDPLKAFTFRLIATNYYNKDPFFGGRYQPFISWNYDPFLLAKNDPEGHSPDFFKFITTWSDWKPLTGENAWAQLIGPLQAEFILTDGDVSASSKAVTNAINSLHAFSAMQTAIGAFYYAPGGTRDSQGELPVGEISIEDNFSVLAGLQILKGILEKTEQTSEVTRALYLIDIMLNGGTTVNGYETRGLLSFLYNGAFDAQQGVFYTRGSVDIPSSQTDWSPDISQDLSGMAVDVNLWGLSALGVETVDKWFGDGTALNIWRIVRDQGGYFQDNQLWGVGFTLNNHTDIEPEDMMSAENTASAINTLHSLIEYYSQLGRDTEELEKDLQSMRDNFFHLRNDEYLRAHFVDATPGEFFIELPNEIGQAYLYASRRFPLPFLWNANTLSSISATSWVLINKFEYNPFQYAGNFEGEDYPIPLKIDILDNDNEPDGDALSKTVRVSYKRGDLGPVKKLVISYSLDGSQNNWIVAGSTIQGQGIATLPKGAEAIMISFFDSGWANACQIIPATKICKDNACIGTHTIVARWSSNGRGECALAD
;
A
#
# COMPACT_ATOMS: atom_id res chain seq x y z
N MET A 1 -6.15 40.42 51.90
CA MET A 1 -5.57 39.69 50.74
C MET A 1 -5.90 38.20 50.69
N ARG A 2 -6.06 37.49 51.81
CA ARG A 2 -6.36 36.02 51.82
C ARG A 2 -7.74 35.59 51.26
N LYS A 3 -8.75 36.49 51.24
CA LYS A 3 -10.10 36.19 50.71
C LYS A 3 -10.22 36.28 49.17
N TYR A 4 -9.30 36.99 48.50
CA TYR A 4 -9.31 37.10 47.03
C TYR A 4 -8.60 35.92 46.35
N PHE A 5 -7.67 35.25 47.04
CA PHE A 5 -6.94 34.09 46.51
C PHE A 5 -7.83 32.83 46.36
N ILE A 6 -8.81 32.65 47.26
CA ILE A 6 -9.74 31.50 47.22
C ILE A 6 -10.72 31.63 46.06
N TRP A 7 -11.18 32.84 45.76
CA TRP A 7 -12.06 33.10 44.60
C TRP A 7 -11.32 32.95 43.27
N MET A 8 -10.05 33.34 43.20
CA MET A 8 -9.23 33.18 41.99
C MET A 8 -8.88 31.70 41.73
N SER A 9 -8.62 30.92 42.78
CA SER A 9 -8.36 29.47 42.68
C SER A 9 -9.62 28.69 42.29
N ALA A 10 -10.79 29.06 42.82
CA ALA A 10 -12.07 28.46 42.45
C ALA A 10 -12.49 28.81 41.02
N LEU A 11 -12.19 30.01 40.54
CA LEU A 11 -12.45 30.42 39.15
C LEU A 11 -11.54 29.66 38.17
N ILE A 12 -10.26 29.47 38.50
CA ILE A 12 -9.31 28.68 37.68
C ILE A 12 -9.73 27.21 37.64
N LEU A 13 -10.17 26.63 38.77
CA LEU A 13 -10.69 25.25 38.84
C LEU A 13 -12.00 25.07 38.06
N TRP A 14 -12.90 26.07 38.05
CA TRP A 14 -14.13 26.04 37.25
C TRP A 14 -13.85 26.16 35.75
N ILE A 15 -12.96 27.07 35.35
CA ILE A 15 -12.56 27.24 33.94
C ILE A 15 -11.85 25.97 33.42
N SER A 16 -11.03 25.30 34.24
CA SER A 16 -10.45 24.01 33.86
C SER A 16 -11.49 22.90 33.73
N HIS A 17 -12.57 22.91 34.52
CA HIS A 17 -13.60 21.89 34.47
C HIS A 17 -14.53 22.05 33.25
N GLU A 18 -14.90 23.29 32.90
CA GLU A 18 -15.69 23.57 31.69
C GLU A 18 -14.90 23.31 30.40
N ASN A 19 -13.58 23.58 30.37
CA ASN A 19 -12.73 23.24 29.23
C ASN A 19 -12.54 21.72 29.08
N LEU A 20 -12.43 20.97 30.18
CA LEU A 20 -12.33 19.50 30.16
C LEU A 20 -13.63 18.84 29.69
N THR A 21 -14.80 19.32 30.13
CA THR A 21 -16.09 18.78 29.68
C THR A 21 -16.41 19.15 28.24
N PHE A 22 -16.03 20.35 27.77
CA PHE A 22 -16.17 20.75 26.37
C PHE A 22 -15.23 19.96 25.44
N SER A 23 -13.98 19.75 25.85
CA SER A 23 -13.00 18.92 25.09
C SER A 23 -13.44 17.46 25.00
N ALA A 24 -13.94 16.88 26.10
CA ALA A 24 -14.49 15.52 26.10
C ALA A 24 -15.74 15.41 25.19
N SER A 25 -16.64 16.41 25.25
CA SER A 25 -17.83 16.46 24.39
C SER A 25 -17.48 16.54 22.89
N ASN A 26 -16.40 17.22 22.52
CA ASN A 26 -15.97 17.32 21.12
C ASN A 26 -15.29 16.04 20.62
N ARG A 27 -14.45 15.40 21.44
CA ARG A 27 -13.84 14.10 21.12
C ARG A 27 -14.92 13.03 20.91
N ASP A 28 -15.89 12.95 21.80
CA ASP A 28 -17.01 12.01 21.69
C ASP A 28 -17.83 12.22 20.41
N LYS A 29 -18.08 13.48 20.06
CA LYS A 29 -18.81 13.82 18.83
C LYS A 29 -18.01 13.35 17.60
N GLU A 30 -16.72 13.65 17.56
CA GLU A 30 -15.86 13.27 16.44
C GLU A 30 -15.85 11.74 16.27
N ILE A 31 -15.60 10.97 17.33
CA ILE A 31 -15.60 9.50 17.25
C ILE A 31 -16.93 8.97 16.71
N ARG A 32 -18.07 9.51 17.19
CA ARG A 32 -19.40 9.11 16.68
C ARG A 32 -19.59 9.44 15.20
N ASP A 33 -19.08 10.57 14.73
CA ASP A 33 -19.17 10.96 13.32
C ASP A 33 -18.25 10.09 12.44
N LEU A 34 -17.07 9.70 12.92
CA LEU A 34 -16.17 8.76 12.22
C LEU A 34 -16.78 7.35 12.15
N VAL A 35 -17.31 6.84 13.26
CA VAL A 35 -17.99 5.53 13.29
C VAL A 35 -19.21 5.54 12.35
N ARG A 36 -19.98 6.64 12.31
CA ARG A 36 -21.12 6.79 11.40
C ARG A 36 -20.70 6.67 9.93
N PHE A 37 -19.54 7.20 9.56
CA PHE A 37 -18.99 7.06 8.21
C PHE A 37 -18.63 5.61 7.90
N LEU A 38 -17.92 4.95 8.81
CA LEU A 38 -17.46 3.57 8.62
C LEU A 38 -18.60 2.54 8.47
N ILE A 39 -19.79 2.81 9.01
CA ILE A 39 -20.95 1.91 8.92
C ILE A 39 -22.05 2.41 7.97
N SER A 40 -21.79 3.49 7.23
CA SER A 40 -22.79 4.09 6.35
C SER A 40 -23.17 3.15 5.20
N ASP A 41 -24.45 3.10 4.84
CA ASP A 41 -24.94 2.40 3.64
C ASP A 41 -24.30 2.88 2.34
N LYS A 42 -23.70 4.09 2.33
CA LYS A 42 -22.95 4.64 1.19
C LYS A 42 -21.53 4.10 1.09
N MET A 43 -21.00 3.60 2.20
CA MET A 43 -19.68 2.99 2.30
C MET A 43 -19.74 1.47 2.26
N LEU A 44 -20.94 0.88 2.25
CA LEU A 44 -21.11 -0.56 2.21
C LEU A 44 -21.61 -1.01 0.83
N VAL A 45 -21.12 -2.16 0.41
CA VAL A 45 -21.51 -2.82 -0.84
C VAL A 45 -21.70 -4.31 -0.62
N LEU A 46 -22.43 -4.97 -1.51
CA LEU A 46 -22.64 -6.41 -1.41
C LEU A 46 -21.43 -7.17 -1.97
N SER A 47 -20.93 -8.10 -1.17
CA SER A 47 -19.94 -9.11 -1.56
C SER A 47 -20.54 -10.13 -2.54
N LYS A 48 -19.70 -11.01 -3.09
CA LYS A 48 -20.15 -12.18 -3.87
C LYS A 48 -21.10 -13.10 -3.09
N SER A 49 -21.05 -13.07 -1.77
CA SER A 49 -21.92 -13.84 -0.87
C SER A 49 -23.19 -13.08 -0.48
N SER A 50 -23.46 -11.92 -1.10
CA SER A 50 -24.59 -11.01 -0.77
C SER A 50 -24.56 -10.47 0.67
N THR A 51 -23.37 -10.33 1.25
CA THR A 51 -23.16 -9.72 2.58
C THR A 51 -22.55 -8.32 2.44
N ALA A 52 -22.79 -7.43 3.41
CA ALA A 52 -22.30 -6.06 3.36
C ALA A 52 -20.81 -5.98 3.75
N ILE A 53 -19.98 -5.48 2.84
CA ILE A 53 -18.53 -5.25 3.01
C ILE A 53 -18.20 -3.78 2.69
N PRO A 54 -17.09 -3.22 3.21
CA PRO A 54 -16.80 -1.80 3.02
C PRO A 54 -16.18 -1.51 1.65
N LEU A 55 -16.55 -0.40 1.02
CA LEU A 55 -15.80 0.21 -0.08
C LEU A 55 -14.60 0.95 0.51
N SER A 56 -13.47 0.96 -0.18
CA SER A 56 -12.29 1.68 0.31
C SER A 56 -12.47 3.21 0.32
N PHE A 57 -13.22 3.76 -0.64
CA PHE A 57 -13.34 5.21 -0.84
C PHE A 57 -14.78 5.66 -1.06
N TYR A 58 -15.09 6.84 -0.53
CA TYR A 58 -16.30 7.56 -0.92
C TYR A 58 -16.06 8.38 -2.19
N VAL A 59 -16.87 8.13 -3.21
CA VAL A 59 -16.77 8.82 -4.52
C VAL A 59 -18.03 9.59 -4.91
N GLY A 60 -18.98 9.72 -3.99
CA GLY A 60 -20.19 10.51 -4.20
C GLY A 60 -21.13 10.02 -5.31
N THR A 61 -21.83 11.00 -5.90
CA THR A 61 -22.82 10.81 -6.96
C THR A 61 -22.17 10.67 -8.34
N THR A 62 -22.96 10.36 -9.37
CA THR A 62 -22.49 10.35 -10.78
C THR A 62 -21.90 11.69 -11.22
N GLU A 63 -22.42 12.81 -10.70
CA GLU A 63 -21.87 14.14 -11.00
C GLU A 63 -20.55 14.38 -10.25
N ASP A 64 -20.41 13.90 -9.03
CA ASP A 64 -19.13 13.97 -8.29
C ASP A 64 -18.04 13.18 -9.00
N VAL A 65 -18.37 11.99 -9.52
CA VAL A 65 -17.46 11.20 -10.36
C VAL A 65 -17.07 11.97 -11.62
N ALA A 66 -18.03 12.59 -12.32
CA ALA A 66 -17.75 13.40 -13.51
C ALA A 66 -16.86 14.61 -13.20
N ARG A 67 -17.03 15.22 -12.02
CA ARG A 67 -16.29 16.40 -11.60
C ARG A 67 -14.87 16.07 -11.16
N TYR A 68 -14.70 15.03 -10.33
CA TYR A 68 -13.40 14.62 -9.81
C TYR A 68 -12.58 13.81 -10.85
N PHE A 69 -13.12 12.70 -11.35
CA PHE A 69 -12.37 11.89 -12.33
C PHE A 69 -12.39 12.52 -13.73
N GLY A 70 -13.50 13.16 -14.10
CA GLY A 70 -13.68 13.77 -15.42
C GLY A 70 -12.91 15.08 -15.56
N ASP A 71 -13.40 16.13 -14.93
CA ASP A 71 -12.89 17.49 -15.14
C ASP A 71 -11.50 17.70 -14.54
N TYR A 72 -11.22 17.10 -13.38
CA TYR A 72 -9.97 17.34 -12.64
C TYR A 72 -8.85 16.36 -13.01
N ILE A 73 -9.14 15.07 -13.12
CA ILE A 73 -8.10 14.06 -13.40
C ILE A 73 -7.90 13.86 -14.89
N CYS A 74 -8.96 13.50 -15.63
CA CYS A 74 -8.77 12.99 -16.99
C CYS A 74 -8.70 14.09 -18.05
N LEU A 75 -9.46 15.18 -17.89
CA LEU A 75 -9.53 16.22 -18.91
C LEU A 75 -8.19 16.95 -19.12
N PRO A 76 -7.41 17.31 -18.08
CA PRO A 76 -6.11 17.95 -18.27
C PRO A 76 -5.10 17.08 -19.02
N ASP A 77 -5.14 15.77 -18.78
CA ASP A 77 -4.22 14.79 -19.37
C ASP A 77 -4.78 14.16 -20.67
N ASN A 78 -5.97 14.58 -21.10
CA ASN A 78 -6.72 14.01 -22.22
C ASN A 78 -6.93 12.49 -22.09
N THR A 79 -7.12 11.97 -20.87
CA THR A 79 -7.29 10.53 -20.59
C THR A 79 -8.74 10.12 -20.38
N CYS A 80 -9.70 11.00 -20.68
CA CYS A 80 -11.13 10.72 -20.51
C CYS A 80 -11.69 9.77 -21.57
N SER A 81 -11.13 9.84 -22.79
CA SER A 81 -11.55 9.02 -23.91
C SER A 81 -10.96 7.64 -23.77
N VAL A 82 -11.81 6.60 -23.79
CA VAL A 82 -11.35 5.21 -23.69
C VAL A 82 -12.05 4.38 -24.75
N ILE A 83 -11.27 3.52 -25.42
CA ILE A 83 -11.78 2.51 -26.34
C ILE A 83 -11.68 1.15 -25.62
N ASP A 84 -12.81 0.64 -25.16
CA ASP A 84 -12.88 -0.68 -24.54
C ASP A 84 -12.60 -1.77 -25.59
N SER A 85 -11.65 -2.63 -25.27
CA SER A 85 -11.14 -3.72 -26.11
C SER A 85 -11.28 -5.06 -25.41
N VAL A 86 -11.49 -6.13 -26.20
CA VAL A 86 -11.55 -7.50 -25.69
C VAL A 86 -10.15 -8.11 -25.71
N TYR A 87 -9.72 -8.55 -24.54
CA TYR A 87 -8.49 -9.30 -24.33
C TYR A 87 -8.83 -10.77 -24.05
N SER A 88 -7.93 -11.66 -24.47
CA SER A 88 -8.00 -13.06 -24.05
C SER A 88 -7.86 -13.14 -22.54
N ASN A 89 -8.82 -13.78 -21.87
CA ASN A 89 -8.75 -13.95 -20.44
C ASN A 89 -7.42 -14.65 -20.02
N PRO A 90 -6.53 -13.99 -19.26
CA PRO A 90 -5.29 -14.59 -18.82
C PRO A 90 -5.50 -15.57 -17.64
N TYR A 91 -6.70 -15.60 -17.06
CA TYR A 91 -7.04 -16.32 -15.83
C TYR A 91 -8.17 -17.34 -16.06
N PRO A 92 -7.87 -18.62 -16.31
CA PRO A 92 -8.89 -19.66 -16.55
C PRO A 92 -9.74 -20.01 -15.33
N PHE A 93 -9.45 -19.45 -14.15
CA PHE A 93 -10.34 -19.52 -12.99
C PHE A 93 -11.56 -18.60 -13.12
N LEU A 94 -11.50 -17.58 -13.99
CA LEU A 94 -12.66 -16.76 -14.31
C LEU A 94 -13.59 -17.54 -15.25
N THR A 95 -14.89 -17.52 -14.93
CA THR A 95 -15.94 -18.12 -15.77
C THR A 95 -15.98 -17.48 -17.14
N SER A 96 -15.75 -16.17 -17.22
CA SER A 96 -15.73 -15.43 -18.47
C SER A 96 -14.48 -15.73 -19.31
N PRO A 97 -14.62 -16.03 -20.60
CA PRO A 97 -13.47 -16.16 -21.49
C PRO A 97 -12.88 -14.80 -21.92
N TYR A 98 -13.46 -13.68 -21.48
CA TYR A 98 -13.12 -12.33 -21.96
C TYR A 98 -12.74 -11.40 -20.82
N VAL A 99 -11.70 -10.60 -21.06
CA VAL A 99 -11.37 -9.40 -20.28
C VAL A 99 -11.71 -8.19 -21.15
N ILE A 100 -12.38 -7.19 -20.59
CA ILE A 100 -12.75 -5.95 -21.29
C ILE A 100 -12.11 -4.78 -20.54
N LEU A 101 -11.14 -4.13 -21.15
CA LEU A 101 -10.39 -3.01 -20.60
C LEU A 101 -10.09 -2.01 -21.72
N GLY A 102 -9.67 -0.80 -21.37
CA GLY A 102 -9.16 0.17 -22.35
C GLY A 102 -8.04 -0.39 -23.22
N GLU A 103 -7.99 0.05 -24.48
CA GLU A 103 -6.92 -0.25 -25.43
C GLU A 103 -5.56 0.27 -24.94
N GLY A 104 -4.46 -0.35 -25.38
CA GLY A 104 -3.10 0.06 -25.04
C GLY A 104 -2.51 -0.56 -23.77
N LEU A 105 -3.19 -1.56 -23.18
CA LEU A 105 -2.61 -2.41 -22.15
C LEU A 105 -1.89 -3.63 -22.79
N PRO A 106 -0.79 -4.11 -22.19
CA PRO A 106 -0.17 -5.36 -22.63
C PRO A 106 -1.17 -6.54 -22.62
N PRO A 107 -1.08 -7.48 -23.58
CA PRO A 107 -0.04 -7.64 -24.60
C PRO A 107 -0.33 -6.93 -25.94
N GLN A 108 -1.35 -6.06 -26.01
CA GLN A 108 -1.67 -5.35 -27.25
C GLN A 108 -0.74 -4.14 -27.42
N ASP A 109 -0.27 -3.92 -28.65
CA ASP A 109 0.46 -2.70 -29.00
C ASP A 109 -0.50 -1.50 -28.93
N GLY A 110 -0.14 -0.49 -28.14
CA GLY A 110 -0.84 0.79 -28.11
C GLY A 110 0.11 1.97 -27.93
N THR A 111 -0.41 3.15 -28.20
CA THR A 111 0.28 4.40 -27.91
C THR A 111 0.36 4.63 -26.40
N VAL A 112 1.33 5.43 -25.97
CA VAL A 112 1.45 5.85 -24.56
C VAL A 112 0.17 6.56 -24.08
N GLN A 113 -0.55 7.25 -24.98
CA GLN A 113 -1.82 7.90 -24.64
C GLN A 113 -2.91 6.88 -24.31
N GLU A 114 -3.09 5.86 -25.14
CA GLU A 114 -4.07 4.79 -24.92
C GLU A 114 -3.77 4.05 -23.61
N TRP A 115 -2.49 3.83 -23.31
CA TRP A 115 -2.10 3.27 -22.01
C TRP A 115 -2.55 4.15 -20.83
N PHE A 116 -2.32 5.48 -20.88
CA PHE A 116 -2.79 6.39 -19.82
C PHE A 116 -4.32 6.45 -19.72
N GLU A 117 -5.03 6.41 -20.85
CA GLU A 117 -6.50 6.32 -20.92
C GLU A 117 -7.02 5.05 -20.23
N ALA A 118 -6.40 3.90 -20.51
CA ALA A 118 -6.73 2.63 -19.88
C ALA A 118 -6.39 2.61 -18.37
N GLN A 119 -5.25 3.14 -17.95
CA GLN A 119 -4.91 3.25 -16.52
C GLN A 119 -5.88 4.16 -15.76
N ALA A 120 -6.30 5.29 -16.37
CA ALA A 120 -7.31 6.15 -15.78
C ALA A 120 -8.67 5.44 -15.64
N GLN A 121 -8.99 4.48 -16.52
CA GLN A 121 -10.18 3.63 -16.42
C GLN A 121 -10.08 2.62 -15.28
N ILE A 122 -8.94 1.95 -15.19
CA ILE A 122 -8.67 1.01 -14.10
C ILE A 122 -8.77 1.74 -12.75
N GLU A 123 -8.10 2.88 -12.61
CA GLU A 123 -8.12 3.67 -11.37
C GLU A 123 -9.55 4.02 -10.93
N ARG A 124 -10.33 4.68 -11.79
CA ARG A 124 -11.69 5.10 -11.41
C ARG A 124 -12.58 3.90 -11.08
N THR A 125 -12.39 2.77 -11.75
CA THR A 125 -13.16 1.53 -11.53
C THR A 125 -12.77 0.91 -10.19
N SER A 126 -11.48 0.75 -9.91
CA SER A 126 -10.97 0.21 -8.66
C SER A 126 -11.39 1.07 -7.47
N ILE A 127 -11.31 2.40 -7.58
CA ILE A 127 -11.74 3.32 -6.50
C ILE A 127 -13.26 3.25 -6.30
N LYS A 128 -14.06 3.13 -7.37
CA LYS A 128 -15.53 3.12 -7.28
C LYS A 128 -16.08 1.82 -6.69
N TYR A 129 -15.47 0.68 -6.99
CA TYR A 129 -16.05 -0.64 -6.75
C TYR A 129 -15.22 -1.56 -5.86
N GLY A 130 -14.01 -1.15 -5.50
CA GLY A 130 -13.05 -1.99 -4.80
C GLY A 130 -13.13 -1.92 -3.28
N THR A 131 -12.95 -3.09 -2.68
CA THR A 131 -12.59 -3.27 -1.27
C THR A 131 -11.15 -3.76 -1.23
N ASP A 132 -10.21 -2.88 -0.88
CA ASP A 132 -8.85 -3.28 -0.53
C ASP A 132 -8.85 -4.04 0.81
N ILE A 133 -8.30 -5.24 0.82
CA ILE A 133 -8.33 -6.12 2.00
C ILE A 133 -7.51 -5.56 3.18
N TYR A 134 -6.48 -4.75 2.92
CA TYR A 134 -5.77 -4.03 3.98
C TYR A 134 -6.67 -2.94 4.58
N HIS A 135 -7.34 -2.15 3.75
CA HIS A 135 -8.28 -1.13 4.24
C HIS A 135 -9.42 -1.75 5.05
N ALA A 136 -9.95 -2.89 4.60
CA ALA A 136 -10.99 -3.63 5.32
C ALA A 136 -10.48 -4.22 6.65
N SER A 137 -9.21 -4.62 6.72
CA SER A 137 -8.58 -5.10 7.96
C SER A 137 -8.48 -3.99 9.01
N ALA A 138 -8.01 -2.79 8.62
CA ALA A 138 -8.00 -1.64 9.51
C ALA A 138 -9.43 -1.27 9.97
N TRP A 139 -10.40 -1.40 9.07
CA TRP A 139 -11.82 -1.22 9.38
C TRP A 139 -12.34 -2.21 10.43
N GLN A 140 -12.02 -3.51 10.32
CA GLN A 140 -12.40 -4.51 11.33
C GLN A 140 -11.90 -4.14 12.74
N ILE A 141 -10.63 -3.73 12.86
CA ILE A 141 -10.04 -3.30 14.14
C ILE A 141 -10.78 -2.07 14.69
N ALA A 142 -11.01 -1.06 13.84
CA ALA A 142 -11.69 0.17 14.26
C ALA A 142 -13.14 -0.08 14.70
N LEU A 143 -13.87 -0.99 14.05
CA LEU A 143 -15.22 -1.37 14.47
C LEU A 143 -15.22 -2.11 15.81
N ALA A 144 -14.27 -3.03 16.02
CA ALA A 144 -14.14 -3.75 17.29
C ALA A 144 -13.82 -2.79 18.44
N LEU A 145 -12.86 -1.87 18.25
CA LEU A 145 -12.54 -0.84 19.25
C LEU A 145 -13.72 0.09 19.52
N ALA A 146 -14.46 0.49 18.48
CA ALA A 146 -15.65 1.31 18.65
C ALA A 146 -16.76 0.59 19.43
N ALA A 147 -16.89 -0.73 19.27
CA ALA A 147 -17.83 -1.54 20.03
C ALA A 147 -17.42 -1.69 21.50
N ASP A 148 -16.16 -2.03 21.75
CA ASP A 148 -15.56 -2.13 23.09
C ASP A 148 -15.69 -0.82 23.89
N ASN A 149 -15.73 0.32 23.19
CA ASN A 149 -15.85 1.66 23.78
C ASN A 149 -17.27 2.26 23.67
N ASP A 150 -18.32 1.46 23.47
CA ASP A 150 -19.74 1.90 23.44
C ASP A 150 -20.10 2.95 22.36
N TYR A 151 -19.29 3.08 21.30
CA TYR A 151 -19.59 3.95 20.15
C TYR A 151 -20.32 3.21 19.03
N LEU A 152 -20.26 1.88 19.00
CA LEU A 152 -20.96 1.00 18.08
C LEU A 152 -21.63 -0.15 18.84
N ASN A 153 -22.77 -0.64 18.37
CA ASN A 153 -23.36 -1.84 18.94
C ASN A 153 -22.51 -3.07 18.61
N GLU A 154 -22.14 -3.85 19.62
CA GLU A 154 -21.31 -5.06 19.50
C GLU A 154 -21.84 -6.04 18.43
N THR A 155 -23.15 -6.31 18.39
CA THR A 155 -23.74 -7.20 17.39
C THR A 155 -23.59 -6.66 15.97
N THR A 156 -23.73 -5.35 15.77
CA THR A 156 -23.50 -4.71 14.48
C THR A 156 -22.03 -4.76 14.07
N ALA A 157 -21.10 -4.52 15.01
CA ALA A 157 -19.67 -4.65 14.75
C ALA A 157 -19.31 -6.09 14.32
N GLN A 158 -19.76 -7.08 15.10
CA GLN A 158 -19.55 -8.50 14.81
C GLN A 158 -20.10 -8.90 13.45
N GLU A 159 -21.32 -8.49 13.10
CA GLU A 159 -21.93 -8.78 11.79
C GLU A 159 -21.06 -8.26 10.63
N PHE A 160 -20.58 -7.02 10.72
CA PHE A 160 -19.73 -6.43 9.70
C PHE A 160 -18.34 -7.07 9.61
N ILE A 161 -17.73 -7.38 10.75
CA ILE A 161 -16.45 -8.08 10.81
C ILE A 161 -16.56 -9.49 10.21
N ASP A 162 -17.64 -10.22 10.53
CA ASP A 162 -17.92 -11.55 10.00
C ASP A 162 -18.20 -11.54 8.50
N ASN A 163 -18.93 -10.54 8.01
CA ASN A 163 -19.22 -10.36 6.58
C ASN A 163 -17.95 -10.18 5.77
N GLU A 164 -17.01 -9.36 6.25
CA GLU A 164 -15.71 -9.18 5.60
C GLU A 164 -14.88 -10.48 5.67
N LEU A 165 -14.87 -11.15 6.81
CA LEU A 165 -14.20 -12.44 6.96
C LEU A 165 -14.78 -13.51 6.01
N ASP A 166 -16.10 -13.53 5.78
CA ASP A 166 -16.74 -14.37 4.74
C ASP A 166 -16.30 -14.00 3.33
N SER A 167 -16.13 -12.70 3.06
CA SER A 167 -15.68 -12.19 1.76
C SER A 167 -14.26 -12.64 1.45
N ILE A 168 -13.32 -12.47 2.37
CA ILE A 168 -11.93 -12.91 2.16
C ILE A 168 -11.80 -14.44 2.11
N MET A 169 -12.66 -15.17 2.84
CA MET A 169 -12.69 -16.65 2.82
C MET A 169 -13.36 -17.22 1.58
N ASN A 170 -14.08 -16.42 0.80
CA ASN A 170 -14.74 -16.88 -0.41
C ASN A 170 -13.71 -17.39 -1.43
N SER A 171 -13.87 -18.64 -1.87
CA SER A 171 -12.95 -19.28 -2.84
C SER A 171 -12.75 -18.49 -4.14
N ALA A 172 -13.74 -17.70 -4.57
CA ALA A 172 -13.65 -16.87 -5.78
C ALA A 172 -12.77 -15.62 -5.61
N ASN A 173 -12.32 -15.34 -4.38
CA ASN A 173 -11.38 -14.27 -4.05
C ASN A 173 -9.98 -14.80 -3.73
N ARG A 174 -9.74 -16.11 -3.90
CA ARG A 174 -8.48 -16.79 -3.55
C ARG A 174 -7.63 -17.09 -4.79
N SER A 175 -6.35 -16.80 -4.68
CA SER A 175 -5.32 -17.01 -5.71
C SER A 175 -4.85 -18.47 -5.75
N THR A 176 -5.66 -19.31 -6.41
CA THR A 176 -5.41 -20.74 -6.57
C THR A 176 -5.07 -21.11 -8.01
N GLY A 177 -4.47 -22.29 -8.18
CA GLY A 177 -4.26 -22.90 -9.50
C GLY A 177 -2.87 -22.67 -10.09
N ILE A 178 -2.71 -23.00 -11.37
CA ILE A 178 -1.40 -23.15 -12.04
C ILE A 178 -0.65 -21.83 -12.31
N PHE A 179 -1.30 -20.68 -12.08
CA PHE A 179 -0.74 -19.35 -12.37
C PHE A 179 -0.03 -18.74 -11.17
N PHE A 180 -0.39 -19.15 -9.97
CA PHE A 180 0.17 -18.60 -8.74
C PHE A 180 1.14 -19.61 -8.15
N LEU A 181 2.42 -19.32 -8.34
CA LEU A 181 3.52 -20.15 -7.90
C LEU A 181 4.08 -19.61 -6.58
N TYR A 182 3.57 -20.11 -5.47
CA TYR A 182 3.95 -19.70 -4.12
C TYR A 182 5.41 -20.07 -3.87
N GLY A 183 6.22 -19.09 -3.45
CA GLY A 183 7.66 -19.26 -3.32
C GLY A 183 8.38 -19.57 -4.63
N TYR A 184 7.75 -19.31 -5.78
CA TYR A 184 8.21 -19.74 -7.09
C TYR A 184 8.42 -21.27 -7.21
N GLN A 185 7.73 -22.07 -6.38
CA GLN A 185 7.83 -23.53 -6.41
C GLN A 185 6.48 -24.26 -6.28
N LEU A 186 5.59 -23.80 -5.39
CA LEU A 186 4.41 -24.55 -4.99
C LEU A 186 3.13 -24.03 -5.63
N LEU A 187 2.31 -24.94 -6.16
CA LEU A 187 0.95 -24.64 -6.60
C LEU A 187 -0.03 -24.96 -5.47
N ILE A 188 -0.90 -24.01 -5.14
CA ILE A 188 -1.97 -24.20 -4.15
C ILE A 188 -3.31 -24.29 -4.87
N PHE A 189 -3.99 -25.43 -4.72
CA PHE A 189 -5.33 -25.68 -5.30
C PHE A 189 -6.45 -25.59 -4.26
N ASP A 190 -6.12 -25.67 -2.97
CA ASP A 190 -7.08 -25.53 -1.88
C ASP A 190 -7.26 -24.04 -1.56
N PRO A 191 -8.43 -23.42 -1.85
CA PRO A 191 -8.64 -22.00 -1.64
C PRO A 191 -8.51 -21.57 -0.19
N LEU A 192 -8.76 -22.46 0.78
CA LEU A 192 -8.62 -22.12 2.20
C LEU A 192 -7.16 -21.92 2.60
N LYS A 193 -6.21 -22.41 1.79
CA LYS A 193 -4.77 -22.32 2.05
C LYS A 193 -4.06 -21.29 1.18
N ALA A 194 -4.79 -20.59 0.32
CA ALA A 194 -4.25 -19.62 -0.63
C ALA A 194 -4.42 -18.18 -0.12
N PHE A 195 -3.64 -17.26 -0.68
CA PHE A 195 -3.84 -15.83 -0.48
C PHE A 195 -5.11 -15.32 -1.15
N THR A 196 -5.71 -14.30 -0.53
CA THR A 196 -6.79 -13.50 -1.08
C THR A 196 -6.23 -12.44 -2.01
N PHE A 197 -6.95 -12.10 -3.07
CA PHE A 197 -6.58 -10.96 -3.92
C PHE A 197 -6.72 -9.64 -3.16
N ARG A 198 -5.76 -8.74 -3.38
CA ARG A 198 -5.64 -7.42 -2.75
C ARG A 198 -6.94 -6.62 -2.81
N LEU A 199 -7.47 -6.40 -4.01
CA LEU A 199 -8.74 -5.70 -4.17
C LEU A 199 -9.83 -6.74 -4.46
N ILE A 200 -10.81 -6.87 -3.56
CA ILE A 200 -11.99 -7.69 -3.79
C ILE A 200 -13.01 -6.88 -4.57
N ALA A 201 -13.35 -7.38 -5.75
CA ALA A 201 -14.39 -6.82 -6.59
C ALA A 201 -15.79 -7.18 -6.08
N THR A 202 -16.70 -6.21 -6.15
CA THR A 202 -18.14 -6.48 -6.00
C THR A 202 -18.66 -7.37 -7.12
N ASN A 203 -18.20 -7.12 -8.34
CA ASN A 203 -18.53 -7.89 -9.54
C ASN A 203 -17.32 -8.01 -10.47
N TYR A 204 -17.25 -9.09 -11.24
CA TYR A 204 -16.25 -9.21 -12.30
C TYR A 204 -16.48 -8.18 -13.41
N TYR A 205 -17.72 -8.04 -13.85
CA TYR A 205 -18.15 -7.02 -14.81
C TYR A 205 -18.67 -5.79 -14.06
N ASN A 206 -18.05 -4.64 -14.32
CA ASN A 206 -18.44 -3.37 -13.74
C ASN A 206 -18.85 -2.41 -14.86
N LYS A 207 -19.82 -1.54 -14.60
CA LYS A 207 -20.02 -0.38 -15.47
C LYS A 207 -18.87 0.58 -15.26
N ASP A 208 -18.38 1.19 -16.34
CA ASP A 208 -17.43 2.30 -16.18
C ASP A 208 -18.09 3.38 -15.28
N PRO A 209 -17.38 3.95 -14.29
CA PRO A 209 -17.93 4.99 -13.42
C PRO A 209 -18.51 6.21 -14.15
N PHE A 210 -18.11 6.50 -15.39
CA PHE A 210 -18.73 7.55 -16.21
C PHE A 210 -20.07 7.16 -16.85
N PHE A 211 -20.48 5.89 -16.76
CA PHE A 211 -21.78 5.43 -17.26
C PHE A 211 -22.94 6.20 -16.60
N GLY A 212 -23.88 6.65 -17.42
CA GLY A 212 -25.00 7.49 -16.99
C GLY A 212 -24.64 8.96 -16.71
N GLY A 213 -23.35 9.34 -16.82
CA GLY A 213 -22.86 10.70 -16.62
C GLY A 213 -22.54 11.43 -17.93
N ARG A 214 -22.08 12.69 -17.80
CA ARG A 214 -21.72 13.55 -18.95
C ARG A 214 -20.49 13.08 -19.72
N TYR A 215 -19.67 12.23 -19.12
CA TYR A 215 -18.48 11.63 -19.74
C TYR A 215 -18.76 10.29 -20.44
N GLN A 216 -19.97 9.73 -20.37
CA GLN A 216 -20.31 8.49 -21.09
C GLN A 216 -19.99 8.55 -22.61
N PRO A 217 -20.18 9.68 -23.34
CA PRO A 217 -19.83 9.77 -24.76
C PRO A 217 -18.33 9.64 -25.07
N PHE A 218 -17.47 9.71 -24.05
CA PHE A 218 -16.02 9.52 -24.19
C PHE A 218 -15.63 8.05 -24.13
N ILE A 219 -16.56 7.18 -23.74
CA ILE A 219 -16.36 5.74 -23.74
C ILE A 219 -16.91 5.17 -25.04
N SER A 220 -16.08 4.41 -25.72
CA SER A 220 -16.47 3.63 -26.90
C SER A 220 -15.90 2.22 -26.79
N TRP A 221 -16.23 1.35 -27.73
CA TRP A 221 -15.73 -0.02 -27.76
C TRP A 221 -15.47 -0.46 -29.20
N ASN A 222 -14.50 -1.36 -29.39
CA ASN A 222 -14.13 -1.86 -30.73
C ASN A 222 -14.59 -3.30 -31.01
N TYR A 223 -15.38 -3.90 -30.10
CA TYR A 223 -15.93 -5.24 -30.23
C TYR A 223 -17.43 -5.26 -30.62
N ASP A 224 -17.96 -6.43 -31.01
CA ASP A 224 -19.39 -6.62 -31.26
C ASP A 224 -20.10 -7.16 -30.00
N PRO A 225 -20.95 -6.37 -29.32
CA PRO A 225 -21.67 -6.83 -28.13
C PRO A 225 -22.60 -8.02 -28.38
N PHE A 226 -23.11 -8.20 -29.62
CA PHE A 226 -23.94 -9.36 -29.96
C PHE A 226 -23.12 -10.64 -30.00
N LEU A 227 -21.87 -10.56 -30.47
CA LEU A 227 -20.96 -11.70 -30.47
C LEU A 227 -20.55 -12.09 -29.05
N LEU A 228 -20.24 -11.10 -28.20
CA LEU A 228 -19.94 -11.35 -26.78
C LEU A 228 -21.11 -12.00 -26.06
N ALA A 229 -22.32 -11.43 -26.15
CA ALA A 229 -23.52 -11.99 -25.53
C ALA A 229 -23.83 -13.42 -25.98
N LYS A 230 -23.55 -13.76 -27.25
CA LYS A 230 -23.75 -15.13 -27.76
C LYS A 230 -22.81 -16.15 -27.12
N ASN A 231 -21.60 -15.73 -26.75
CA ASN A 231 -20.55 -16.60 -26.21
C ASN A 231 -20.40 -16.46 -24.68
N ASP A 232 -21.19 -15.60 -24.06
CA ASP A 232 -21.14 -15.37 -22.62
C ASP A 232 -21.75 -16.56 -21.87
N PRO A 233 -20.98 -17.24 -21.01
CA PRO A 233 -21.48 -18.40 -20.25
C PRO A 233 -22.60 -18.04 -19.27
N GLU A 234 -22.71 -16.77 -18.88
CA GLU A 234 -23.72 -16.27 -17.96
C GLU A 234 -25.01 -15.81 -18.68
N GLY A 235 -25.01 -15.79 -20.01
CA GLY A 235 -26.21 -15.52 -20.82
C GLY A 235 -26.68 -14.06 -20.80
N HIS A 236 -25.77 -13.11 -20.57
CA HIS A 236 -26.08 -11.68 -20.59
C HIS A 236 -26.53 -11.20 -21.98
N SER A 237 -27.34 -10.14 -22.02
CA SER A 237 -27.82 -9.55 -23.27
C SER A 237 -26.73 -8.69 -23.96
N PRO A 238 -26.84 -8.40 -25.27
CA PRO A 238 -25.89 -7.51 -25.95
C PRO A 238 -25.78 -6.11 -25.32
N ASP A 239 -26.87 -5.59 -24.74
CA ASP A 239 -26.87 -4.28 -24.09
C ASP A 239 -26.09 -4.28 -22.76
N PHE A 240 -25.91 -5.43 -22.12
CA PHE A 240 -25.10 -5.57 -20.92
C PHE A 240 -23.66 -5.12 -21.19
N PHE A 241 -23.06 -5.61 -22.28
CA PHE A 241 -21.65 -5.40 -22.65
C PHE A 241 -21.29 -3.98 -23.13
N LYS A 242 -22.24 -3.04 -23.14
CA LYS A 242 -21.96 -1.64 -23.45
C LYS A 242 -21.45 -0.91 -22.21
N PHE A 243 -20.32 -0.20 -22.33
CA PHE A 243 -19.70 0.55 -21.22
C PHE A 243 -19.32 -0.34 -20.03
N ILE A 244 -18.87 -1.58 -20.31
CA ILE A 244 -18.44 -2.53 -19.30
C ILE A 244 -16.92 -2.54 -19.27
N THR A 245 -16.38 -2.46 -18.06
CA THR A 245 -14.99 -2.77 -17.76
C THR A 245 -14.96 -3.99 -16.86
N THR A 246 -14.02 -4.90 -17.11
CA THR A 246 -13.78 -6.05 -16.24
C THR A 246 -12.85 -5.67 -15.10
N TRP A 247 -12.93 -6.42 -14.01
CA TRP A 247 -12.02 -6.28 -12.89
C TRP A 247 -10.58 -6.67 -13.27
N SER A 248 -9.62 -5.79 -13.02
CA SER A 248 -8.23 -5.95 -13.47
C SER A 248 -7.22 -6.16 -12.34
N ASP A 249 -7.60 -6.00 -11.06
CA ASP A 249 -6.67 -6.18 -9.94
C ASP A 249 -6.84 -7.54 -9.26
N TRP A 250 -5.94 -8.47 -9.60
CA TRP A 250 -5.91 -9.85 -9.10
C TRP A 250 -4.58 -10.16 -8.40
N LYS A 251 -3.97 -9.16 -7.74
CA LYS A 251 -2.66 -9.34 -7.08
C LYS A 251 -2.84 -9.93 -5.66
N PRO A 252 -2.29 -11.11 -5.33
CA PRO A 252 -2.31 -11.63 -3.98
C PRO A 252 -1.04 -11.18 -3.22
N LEU A 253 -1.04 -9.95 -2.71
CA LEU A 253 0.13 -9.34 -2.06
C LEU A 253 0.33 -9.89 -0.64
N THR A 254 1.55 -10.25 -0.28
CA THR A 254 1.87 -10.90 1.00
C THR A 254 1.58 -10.00 2.21
N GLY A 255 1.98 -8.73 2.18
CA GLY A 255 1.75 -7.79 3.28
C GLY A 255 0.27 -7.56 3.57
N GLU A 256 -0.53 -7.30 2.55
CA GLU A 256 -1.97 -7.10 2.69
C GLU A 256 -2.70 -8.39 3.11
N ASN A 257 -2.20 -9.56 2.68
CA ASN A 257 -2.71 -10.83 3.17
C ASN A 257 -2.35 -11.07 4.64
N ALA A 258 -1.20 -10.58 5.12
CA ALA A 258 -0.89 -10.62 6.54
C ALA A 258 -1.90 -9.77 7.32
N TRP A 259 -2.23 -8.58 6.82
CA TRP A 259 -3.30 -7.76 7.40
C TRP A 259 -4.67 -8.48 7.39
N ALA A 260 -5.10 -8.97 6.23
CA ALA A 260 -6.41 -9.55 6.03
C ALA A 260 -6.62 -10.91 6.69
N GLN A 261 -5.56 -11.71 6.86
CA GLN A 261 -5.69 -13.07 7.35
C GLN A 261 -5.14 -13.26 8.76
N LEU A 262 -4.23 -12.41 9.21
CA LEU A 262 -3.53 -12.56 10.49
C LEU A 262 -3.68 -11.35 11.42
N ILE A 263 -3.85 -10.11 10.94
CA ILE A 263 -3.91 -8.93 11.81
C ILE A 263 -5.35 -8.53 12.08
N GLY A 264 -6.07 -8.01 11.07
CA GLY A 264 -7.40 -7.41 11.21
C GLY A 264 -8.40 -8.33 11.92
N PRO A 265 -8.69 -9.53 11.39
CA PRO A 265 -9.64 -10.44 12.00
C PRO A 265 -9.23 -10.93 13.39
N LEU A 266 -7.93 -11.16 13.63
CA LEU A 266 -7.46 -11.68 14.91
C LEU A 266 -7.50 -10.62 16.01
N GLN A 267 -7.12 -9.37 15.70
CA GLN A 267 -7.24 -8.26 16.63
C GLN A 267 -8.70 -7.96 16.93
N ALA A 268 -9.57 -7.95 15.91
CA ALA A 268 -11.01 -7.74 16.09
C ALA A 268 -11.65 -8.83 16.97
N GLU A 269 -11.34 -10.11 16.72
CA GLU A 269 -11.79 -11.23 17.56
C GLU A 269 -11.27 -11.07 18.99
N PHE A 270 -9.97 -10.78 19.17
CA PHE A 270 -9.37 -10.58 20.49
C PHE A 270 -10.08 -9.49 21.28
N ILE A 271 -10.37 -8.34 20.66
CA ILE A 271 -11.06 -7.21 21.28
C ILE A 271 -12.49 -7.61 21.68
N LEU A 272 -13.26 -8.19 20.76
CA LEU A 272 -14.68 -8.51 21.01
C LEU A 272 -14.88 -9.66 22.02
N THR A 273 -13.88 -10.49 22.25
CA THR A 273 -13.94 -11.59 23.22
C THR A 273 -13.20 -11.28 24.54
N ASP A 274 -12.75 -10.04 24.78
CA ASP A 274 -11.91 -9.68 25.93
C ASP A 274 -10.68 -10.60 26.08
N GLY A 275 -10.12 -11.04 24.95
CA GLY A 275 -9.00 -11.97 24.87
C GLY A 275 -9.32 -13.46 25.07
N ASP A 276 -10.57 -13.86 25.37
CA ASP A 276 -11.03 -15.25 25.44
C ASP A 276 -11.33 -15.84 24.05
N VAL A 277 -10.33 -15.86 23.18
CA VAL A 277 -10.47 -16.28 21.79
C VAL A 277 -10.57 -17.80 21.69
N SER A 278 -11.63 -18.31 21.04
CA SER A 278 -11.79 -19.75 20.78
C SER A 278 -10.85 -20.25 19.67
N ALA A 279 -10.23 -21.42 19.89
CA ALA A 279 -9.46 -22.11 18.84
C ALA A 279 -10.32 -22.48 17.60
N SER A 280 -11.64 -22.57 17.78
CA SER A 280 -12.58 -22.84 16.70
C SER A 280 -13.21 -21.58 16.11
N SER A 281 -12.77 -20.38 16.51
CA SER A 281 -13.29 -19.15 15.92
C SER A 281 -12.94 -19.11 14.44
N LYS A 282 -13.78 -18.40 13.67
CA LYS A 282 -13.61 -18.29 12.23
C LYS A 282 -12.31 -17.57 11.88
N ALA A 283 -11.96 -16.54 12.64
CA ALA A 283 -10.73 -15.77 12.48
C ALA A 283 -9.48 -16.66 12.71
N VAL A 284 -9.45 -17.42 13.81
CA VAL A 284 -8.34 -18.35 14.12
C VAL A 284 -8.23 -19.45 13.07
N THR A 285 -9.36 -20.04 12.66
CA THR A 285 -9.37 -21.11 11.65
C THR A 285 -8.84 -20.59 10.30
N ASN A 286 -9.26 -19.41 9.87
CA ASN A 286 -8.74 -18.77 8.65
C ASN A 286 -7.23 -18.52 8.76
N ALA A 287 -6.78 -17.94 9.88
CA ALA A 287 -5.38 -17.65 10.13
C ALA A 287 -4.50 -18.92 10.09
N ILE A 288 -4.90 -19.99 10.80
CA ILE A 288 -4.20 -21.29 10.77
C ILE A 288 -4.09 -21.85 9.36
N ASN A 289 -5.19 -21.82 8.58
CA ASN A 289 -5.18 -22.35 7.22
C ASN A 289 -4.24 -21.55 6.29
N SER A 290 -4.21 -20.23 6.48
CA SER A 290 -3.38 -19.32 5.68
C SER A 290 -1.87 -19.50 5.88
N LEU A 291 -1.44 -20.06 7.03
CA LEU A 291 -0.02 -20.32 7.33
C LEU A 291 0.67 -21.17 6.26
N HIS A 292 -0.10 -21.99 5.53
CA HIS A 292 0.45 -22.79 4.43
C HIS A 292 0.96 -21.91 3.27
N ALA A 293 0.18 -20.91 2.84
CA ALA A 293 0.61 -19.95 1.82
C ALA A 293 1.79 -19.13 2.31
N PHE A 294 1.74 -18.58 3.53
CA PHE A 294 2.88 -17.83 4.10
C PHE A 294 4.15 -18.68 4.12
N SER A 295 4.09 -19.90 4.66
CA SER A 295 5.27 -20.79 4.69
C SER A 295 5.78 -21.13 3.29
N ALA A 296 4.89 -21.24 2.30
CA ALA A 296 5.28 -21.48 0.91
C ALA A 296 5.95 -20.25 0.27
N MET A 297 5.64 -19.04 0.72
CA MET A 297 6.25 -17.79 0.25
C MET A 297 7.62 -17.51 0.87
N GLN A 298 8.01 -18.25 1.91
CA GLN A 298 9.22 -17.99 2.66
C GLN A 298 10.47 -18.52 1.96
N THR A 299 11.48 -17.66 1.79
CA THR A 299 12.81 -17.96 1.26
C THR A 299 13.71 -18.63 2.28
N ALA A 300 14.81 -19.23 1.82
CA ALA A 300 15.82 -19.82 2.70
C ALA A 300 16.61 -18.77 3.50
N ILE A 301 16.73 -17.51 3.03
CA ILE A 301 17.31 -16.42 3.84
C ILE A 301 16.39 -15.96 4.98
N GLY A 302 15.09 -16.31 4.94
CA GLY A 302 14.09 -15.99 5.97
C GLY A 302 13.00 -15.01 5.53
N ALA A 303 13.23 -14.25 4.46
CA ALA A 303 12.29 -13.28 3.90
C ALA A 303 11.09 -13.94 3.21
N PHE A 304 9.98 -13.21 3.07
CA PHE A 304 8.80 -13.61 2.30
C PHE A 304 8.71 -12.78 1.02
N TYR A 305 8.39 -13.46 -0.08
CA TYR A 305 8.16 -12.80 -1.38
C TYR A 305 6.98 -11.84 -1.34
N TYR A 306 7.06 -10.77 -2.11
CA TYR A 306 6.03 -9.74 -2.26
C TYR A 306 4.70 -10.30 -2.79
N ALA A 307 4.78 -11.20 -3.78
CA ALA A 307 3.64 -11.90 -4.34
C ALA A 307 4.05 -13.27 -4.90
N PRO A 308 3.13 -14.25 -5.00
CA PRO A 308 3.36 -15.50 -5.72
C PRO A 308 3.83 -15.24 -7.15
N GLY A 309 4.72 -16.09 -7.67
CA GLY A 309 5.15 -16.02 -9.06
C GLY A 309 4.00 -16.17 -10.03
N GLY A 310 4.08 -15.50 -11.19
CA GLY A 310 3.00 -15.43 -12.18
C GLY A 310 1.92 -14.40 -11.87
N THR A 311 2.04 -13.66 -10.77
CA THR A 311 1.23 -12.47 -10.50
C THR A 311 1.47 -11.40 -11.56
N ARG A 312 0.39 -10.80 -12.05
CA ARG A 312 0.41 -9.71 -13.02
C ARG A 312 -0.22 -8.47 -12.41
N ASP A 313 0.34 -7.32 -12.74
CA ASP A 313 -0.25 -6.01 -12.47
C ASP A 313 -0.85 -5.41 -13.77
N SER A 314 -1.32 -4.16 -13.74
CA SER A 314 -1.86 -3.51 -14.94
C SER A 314 -0.78 -3.05 -15.94
N GLN A 315 0.51 -3.32 -15.67
CA GLN A 315 1.66 -3.03 -16.54
C GLN A 315 2.34 -4.28 -17.08
N GLY A 316 2.11 -5.46 -16.50
CA GLY A 316 2.75 -6.71 -16.91
C GLY A 316 2.92 -7.72 -15.78
N GLU A 317 3.91 -8.60 -15.91
CA GLU A 317 4.30 -9.54 -14.84
C GLU A 317 5.17 -8.82 -13.80
N LEU A 318 4.94 -9.10 -12.52
CA LEU A 318 5.79 -8.57 -11.45
C LEU A 318 7.21 -9.15 -11.55
N PRO A 319 8.25 -8.39 -11.17
CA PRO A 319 9.61 -8.89 -11.10
C PRO A 319 9.73 -10.16 -10.25
N VAL A 320 10.45 -11.15 -10.77
CA VAL A 320 10.74 -12.38 -10.03
C VAL A 320 11.60 -12.04 -8.82
N GLY A 321 11.31 -12.69 -7.70
CA GLY A 321 12.14 -12.64 -6.50
C GLY A 321 11.94 -11.41 -5.62
N GLU A 322 11.02 -10.50 -5.96
CA GLU A 322 10.82 -9.25 -5.22
C GLU A 322 10.42 -9.48 -3.75
N ILE A 323 11.09 -8.75 -2.85
CA ILE A 323 10.84 -8.70 -1.41
C ILE A 323 10.51 -7.25 -1.04
N SER A 324 9.33 -7.03 -0.46
CA SER A 324 8.98 -5.79 0.24
C SER A 324 9.31 -5.96 1.73
N ILE A 325 10.09 -5.05 2.32
CA ILE A 325 10.46 -5.14 3.74
C ILE A 325 9.26 -4.78 4.64
N GLU A 326 8.40 -3.86 4.20
CA GLU A 326 7.14 -3.51 4.86
C GLU A 326 6.19 -4.72 4.96
N ASP A 327 6.08 -5.50 3.89
CA ASP A 327 5.28 -6.73 3.88
C ASP A 327 5.82 -7.74 4.90
N ASN A 328 7.14 -7.82 5.03
CA ASN A 328 7.79 -8.72 5.99
C ASN A 328 7.54 -8.27 7.44
N PHE A 329 7.42 -6.96 7.71
CA PHE A 329 6.95 -6.48 9.02
C PHE A 329 5.47 -6.77 9.28
N SER A 330 4.63 -6.70 8.24
CA SER A 330 3.22 -7.12 8.37
C SER A 330 3.09 -8.61 8.67
N VAL A 331 3.90 -9.46 8.01
CA VAL A 331 3.96 -10.90 8.31
C VAL A 331 4.45 -11.15 9.73
N LEU A 332 5.49 -10.43 10.16
CA LEU A 332 6.01 -10.51 11.53
C LEU A 332 4.90 -10.29 12.57
N ALA A 333 4.22 -9.15 12.45
CA ALA A 333 3.09 -8.77 13.33
C ALA A 333 1.99 -9.82 13.32
N GLY A 334 1.52 -10.23 12.14
CA GLY A 334 0.47 -11.24 12.01
C GLY A 334 0.82 -12.59 12.63
N LEU A 335 2.06 -13.06 12.45
CA LEU A 335 2.53 -14.31 13.06
C LEU A 335 2.59 -14.23 14.59
N GLN A 336 2.96 -13.07 15.15
CA GLN A 336 3.00 -12.86 16.60
C GLN A 336 1.62 -12.77 17.22
N ILE A 337 0.71 -12.02 16.60
CA ILE A 337 -0.67 -11.93 17.05
C ILE A 337 -1.30 -13.32 17.08
N LEU A 338 -1.15 -14.10 16.00
CA LEU A 338 -1.64 -15.46 15.96
C LEU A 338 -0.96 -16.34 17.04
N LYS A 339 0.36 -16.26 17.18
CA LYS A 339 1.08 -17.02 18.20
C LYS A 339 0.56 -16.72 19.61
N GLY A 340 0.45 -15.44 19.99
CA GLY A 340 -0.01 -15.00 21.30
C GLY A 340 -1.45 -15.42 21.60
N ILE A 341 -2.32 -15.43 20.59
CA ILE A 341 -3.67 -16.01 20.68
C ILE A 341 -3.57 -17.52 20.92
N LEU A 342 -2.88 -18.25 20.05
CA LEU A 342 -2.82 -19.71 20.07
C LEU A 342 -2.22 -20.27 21.36
N GLU A 343 -1.23 -19.61 21.95
CA GLU A 343 -0.62 -19.99 23.23
C GLU A 343 -1.61 -19.94 24.41
N LYS A 344 -2.69 -19.16 24.29
CA LYS A 344 -3.73 -19.01 25.33
C LYS A 344 -5.02 -19.77 25.02
N THR A 345 -5.18 -20.28 23.80
CA THR A 345 -6.34 -21.08 23.39
C THR A 345 -6.22 -22.58 23.76
N GLU A 346 -7.28 -23.35 23.55
CA GLU A 346 -7.27 -24.82 23.69
C GLU A 346 -6.21 -25.46 22.77
N GLN A 347 -5.33 -26.28 23.35
CA GLN A 347 -4.22 -26.92 22.62
C GLN A 347 -4.67 -28.15 21.83
N THR A 348 -5.31 -27.93 20.69
CA THR A 348 -5.65 -28.99 19.72
C THR A 348 -4.44 -29.41 18.87
N SER A 349 -4.59 -30.45 18.06
CA SER A 349 -3.56 -30.86 17.09
C SER A 349 -3.26 -29.77 16.06
N GLU A 350 -4.29 -29.05 15.62
CA GLU A 350 -4.21 -27.96 14.65
C GLU A 350 -3.47 -26.77 15.26
N VAL A 351 -3.80 -26.39 16.49
CA VAL A 351 -3.12 -25.31 17.24
C VAL A 351 -1.65 -25.65 17.46
N THR A 352 -1.34 -26.86 17.92
CA THR A 352 0.04 -27.31 18.14
C THR A 352 0.84 -27.30 16.83
N ARG A 353 0.22 -27.72 15.72
CA ARG A 353 0.86 -27.68 14.40
C ARG A 353 1.06 -26.26 13.91
N ALA A 354 0.10 -25.36 14.12
CA ALA A 354 0.20 -23.96 13.75
C ALA A 354 1.34 -23.26 14.50
N LEU A 355 1.43 -23.43 15.83
CA LEU A 355 2.54 -22.92 16.65
C LEU A 355 3.90 -23.41 16.13
N TYR A 356 4.01 -24.68 15.74
CA TYR A 356 5.23 -25.22 15.13
C TYR A 356 5.57 -24.58 13.77
N LEU A 357 4.56 -24.33 12.92
CA LEU A 357 4.78 -23.65 11.64
C LEU A 357 5.21 -22.18 11.83
N ILE A 358 4.59 -21.49 12.79
CA ILE A 358 4.96 -20.13 13.17
C ILE A 358 6.41 -20.10 13.67
N ASP A 359 6.80 -21.05 14.51
CA ASP A 359 8.19 -21.15 15.00
C ASP A 359 9.20 -21.33 13.85
N ILE A 360 8.91 -22.19 12.87
CA ILE A 360 9.76 -22.31 11.67
C ILE A 360 9.85 -20.97 10.92
N MET A 361 8.71 -20.31 10.71
CA MET A 361 8.67 -19.06 9.98
C MET A 361 9.44 -17.93 10.69
N LEU A 362 9.39 -17.87 12.02
CA LEU A 362 10.08 -16.84 12.80
C LEU A 362 11.57 -17.17 13.01
N ASN A 363 11.88 -18.42 13.39
CA ASN A 363 13.17 -18.82 13.96
C ASN A 363 13.99 -19.77 13.08
N GLY A 364 13.41 -20.29 12.00
CA GLY A 364 14.09 -21.18 11.05
C GLY A 364 13.71 -22.65 11.19
N GLY A 365 14.06 -23.43 10.15
CA GLY A 365 13.75 -24.86 10.04
C GLY A 365 13.33 -25.26 8.62
N THR A 366 12.77 -26.46 8.45
CA THR A 366 12.34 -26.93 7.12
C THR A 366 11.01 -26.29 6.72
N THR A 367 11.02 -25.53 5.62
CA THR A 367 9.81 -24.94 5.01
C THR A 367 8.90 -26.00 4.40
N VAL A 368 7.66 -25.63 4.05
CA VAL A 368 6.75 -26.50 3.28
C VAL A 368 7.27 -26.85 1.88
N ASN A 369 8.20 -26.06 1.34
CA ASN A 369 8.89 -26.32 0.08
C ASN A 369 10.08 -27.30 0.23
N GLY A 370 10.42 -27.70 1.45
CA GLY A 370 11.39 -28.77 1.72
C GLY A 370 12.85 -28.33 1.87
N TYR A 371 13.15 -27.03 1.82
CA TYR A 371 14.47 -26.48 2.15
C TYR A 371 14.50 -25.82 3.53
N GLU A 372 15.69 -25.68 4.10
CA GLU A 372 15.93 -25.01 5.38
C GLU A 372 15.91 -23.49 5.22
N THR A 373 15.05 -22.82 6.00
CA THR A 373 15.04 -21.37 6.16
C THR A 373 15.74 -20.94 7.44
N ARG A 374 16.35 -19.76 7.41
CA ARG A 374 16.94 -19.09 8.57
C ARG A 374 15.90 -18.43 9.49
N GLY A 375 14.66 -18.28 9.02
CA GLY A 375 13.58 -17.62 9.74
C GLY A 375 13.57 -16.10 9.56
N LEU A 376 12.38 -15.51 9.71
CA LEU A 376 12.11 -14.09 9.48
C LEU A 376 12.94 -13.18 10.37
N LEU A 377 13.10 -13.51 11.66
CA LEU A 377 13.87 -12.69 12.59
C LEU A 377 15.34 -12.61 12.17
N SER A 378 15.90 -13.72 11.67
CA SER A 378 17.25 -13.73 11.12
C SER A 378 17.37 -12.83 9.88
N PHE A 379 16.38 -12.83 9.00
CA PHE A 379 16.37 -11.94 7.82
C PHE A 379 16.29 -10.47 8.23
N LEU A 380 15.35 -10.10 9.09
CA LEU A 380 15.17 -8.72 9.53
C LEU A 380 16.43 -8.17 10.21
N TYR A 381 17.12 -8.99 11.01
CA TYR A 381 18.38 -8.61 11.65
C TYR A 381 19.56 -8.46 10.67
N ASN A 382 19.70 -9.37 9.71
CA ASN A 382 20.88 -9.44 8.85
C ASN A 382 20.73 -8.73 7.49
N GLY A 383 19.51 -8.50 7.01
CA GLY A 383 19.25 -8.06 5.64
C GLY A 383 18.37 -6.83 5.49
N ALA A 384 17.48 -6.53 6.45
CA ALA A 384 16.49 -5.47 6.27
C ALA A 384 17.00 -4.06 6.59
N PHE A 385 18.00 -3.92 7.46
CA PHE A 385 18.48 -2.62 7.93
C PHE A 385 19.66 -2.10 7.10
N ASP A 386 19.53 -0.87 6.59
CA ASP A 386 20.62 -0.14 5.95
C ASP A 386 21.42 0.61 7.02
N ALA A 387 22.52 -0.01 7.48
CA ALA A 387 23.40 0.60 8.46
C ALA A 387 24.12 1.86 7.96
N GLN A 388 24.22 2.07 6.64
CA GLN A 388 24.83 3.26 6.07
C GLN A 388 23.88 4.46 6.14
N GLN A 389 22.61 4.25 5.81
CA GLN A 389 21.59 5.30 5.84
C GLN A 389 20.91 5.43 7.22
N GLY A 390 21.02 4.41 8.07
CA GLY A 390 20.42 4.40 9.40
C GLY A 390 18.90 4.19 9.38
N VAL A 391 18.36 3.57 8.33
CA VAL A 391 16.93 3.28 8.11
C VAL A 391 16.77 1.86 7.54
N PHE A 392 15.54 1.35 7.45
CA PHE A 392 15.28 0.08 6.76
C PHE A 392 15.27 0.26 5.24
N TYR A 393 15.76 -0.73 4.51
CA TYR A 393 15.54 -0.81 3.05
C TYR A 393 14.04 -0.92 2.78
N THR A 394 13.56 -0.36 1.68
CA THR A 394 12.16 -0.56 1.26
C THR A 394 11.94 -1.93 0.63
N ARG A 395 12.91 -2.41 -0.15
CA ARG A 395 12.79 -3.65 -0.91
C ARG A 395 14.15 -4.25 -1.30
N GLY A 396 14.10 -5.41 -1.93
CA GLY A 396 15.21 -6.06 -2.62
C GLY A 396 14.74 -7.31 -3.36
N SER A 397 15.66 -8.20 -3.71
CA SER A 397 15.34 -9.44 -4.41
C SER A 397 16.07 -10.67 -3.87
N VAL A 398 15.42 -11.83 -4.06
CA VAL A 398 15.97 -13.18 -3.91
C VAL A 398 15.53 -14.01 -5.11
N ASP A 399 16.45 -14.44 -5.95
CA ASP A 399 16.12 -15.13 -7.20
C ASP A 399 16.02 -16.65 -7.00
N ILE A 400 16.78 -17.19 -6.04
CA ILE A 400 16.88 -18.61 -5.74
C ILE A 400 16.23 -18.87 -4.38
N PRO A 401 14.98 -19.40 -4.34
CA PRO A 401 14.24 -19.52 -3.08
C PRO A 401 14.94 -20.37 -2.01
N SER A 402 15.75 -21.36 -2.41
CA SER A 402 16.49 -22.24 -1.49
C SER A 402 17.87 -21.74 -1.10
N SER A 403 18.33 -20.59 -1.65
CA SER A 403 19.63 -20.03 -1.31
C SER A 403 19.60 -19.28 0.02
N GLN A 404 20.63 -19.48 0.82
CA GLN A 404 20.81 -18.83 2.11
C GLN A 404 21.70 -17.58 2.06
N THR A 405 22.15 -17.18 0.87
CA THR A 405 23.08 -16.08 0.60
C THR A 405 22.79 -15.39 -0.74
N ASP A 406 21.51 -15.11 -1.02
CA ASP A 406 21.04 -14.56 -2.30
C ASP A 406 20.25 -13.26 -2.11
N TRP A 407 20.50 -12.56 -1.01
CA TRP A 407 19.83 -11.29 -0.72
C TRP A 407 20.50 -10.14 -1.48
N SER A 408 19.72 -9.46 -2.32
CA SER A 408 20.14 -8.24 -3.01
C SER A 408 19.23 -7.06 -2.60
N PRO A 409 19.58 -6.29 -1.56
CA PRO A 409 18.81 -5.10 -1.19
C PRO A 409 18.88 -4.02 -2.27
N ASP A 410 17.82 -3.22 -2.39
CA ASP A 410 17.84 -2.01 -3.23
C ASP A 410 18.68 -0.93 -2.54
N ILE A 411 19.94 -0.81 -2.97
CA ILE A 411 20.93 0.15 -2.43
C ILE A 411 20.99 1.46 -3.22
N SER A 412 19.96 1.78 -4.01
CA SER A 412 19.95 3.05 -4.74
C SER A 412 20.06 4.23 -3.77
N GLN A 413 21.06 5.10 -4.01
CA GLN A 413 21.52 6.12 -3.04
C GLN A 413 20.52 7.26 -2.79
N ASP A 414 19.45 7.34 -3.59
CA ASP A 414 18.42 8.36 -3.46
C ASP A 414 17.40 7.94 -2.41
N LEU A 415 17.50 8.47 -1.19
CA LEU A 415 16.50 8.34 -0.13
C LEU A 415 15.09 8.74 -0.61
N SER A 416 15.00 9.55 -1.68
CA SER A 416 13.79 10.08 -2.31
C SER A 416 12.78 9.05 -2.88
N GLY A 417 12.95 7.76 -2.58
CA GLY A 417 11.94 6.74 -2.88
C GLY A 417 11.95 5.60 -1.87
N MET A 418 12.62 5.80 -0.74
CA MET A 418 12.43 4.95 0.41
C MET A 418 11.09 5.29 1.04
N ALA A 419 10.25 4.28 1.20
CA ALA A 419 8.93 4.44 1.77
C ALA A 419 9.02 4.85 3.25
N VAL A 420 8.07 5.64 3.73
CA VAL A 420 8.01 6.08 5.12
C VAL A 420 7.48 4.96 6.02
N ASP A 421 6.43 4.28 5.57
CA ASP A 421 5.76 3.15 6.24
C ASP A 421 6.72 2.03 6.63
N VAL A 422 7.66 1.61 5.79
CA VAL A 422 8.62 0.54 6.13
C VAL A 422 9.38 0.82 7.42
N ASN A 423 9.69 2.09 7.68
CA ASN A 423 10.37 2.51 8.91
C ASN A 423 9.40 2.54 10.09
N LEU A 424 8.22 3.11 9.90
CA LEU A 424 7.21 3.22 10.96
C LEU A 424 6.69 1.84 11.39
N TRP A 425 6.35 0.98 10.43
CA TRP A 425 5.87 -0.38 10.65
C TRP A 425 7.00 -1.25 11.18
N GLY A 426 8.25 -1.03 10.74
CA GLY A 426 9.41 -1.68 11.32
C GLY A 426 9.56 -1.40 12.81
N LEU A 427 9.43 -0.14 13.23
CA LEU A 427 9.44 0.24 14.64
C LEU A 427 8.24 -0.33 15.40
N SER A 428 7.03 -0.25 14.83
CA SER A 428 5.80 -0.72 15.49
C SER A 428 5.69 -2.25 15.58
N ALA A 429 6.24 -3.01 14.62
CA ALA A 429 6.16 -4.48 14.58
C ALA A 429 7.33 -5.17 15.29
N LEU A 430 8.57 -4.68 15.16
CA LEU A 430 9.69 -5.22 15.95
C LEU A 430 9.64 -4.78 17.41
N GLY A 431 9.13 -3.58 17.66
CA GLY A 431 9.29 -2.88 18.93
C GLY A 431 10.54 -2.03 18.96
N VAL A 432 10.43 -0.86 19.60
CA VAL A 432 11.53 0.10 19.78
C VAL A 432 12.68 -0.55 20.56
N GLU A 433 12.34 -1.38 21.54
CA GLU A 433 13.28 -2.13 22.37
C GLU A 433 14.16 -3.05 21.52
N THR A 434 13.54 -3.77 20.59
CA THR A 434 14.22 -4.74 19.72
C THR A 434 15.12 -4.03 18.73
N VAL A 435 14.64 -2.94 18.12
CA VAL A 435 15.42 -2.16 17.16
C VAL A 435 16.70 -1.61 17.81
N ASP A 436 16.58 -1.02 19.00
CA ASP A 436 17.75 -0.52 19.75
C ASP A 436 18.67 -1.67 20.19
N LYS A 437 18.10 -2.80 20.63
CA LYS A 437 18.87 -3.99 21.02
C LYS A 437 19.65 -4.61 19.86
N TRP A 438 19.07 -4.63 18.66
CA TRP A 438 19.64 -5.27 17.48
C TRP A 438 20.67 -4.40 16.78
N PHE A 439 20.35 -3.13 16.55
CA PHE A 439 21.11 -2.24 15.68
C PHE A 439 21.94 -1.21 16.44
N GLY A 440 21.70 -1.07 17.75
CA GLY A 440 22.45 -0.20 18.63
C GLY A 440 21.55 0.79 19.37
N ASP A 441 21.96 1.14 20.57
CA ASP A 441 21.23 2.06 21.44
C ASP A 441 20.91 3.40 20.76
N GLY A 442 19.63 3.80 20.74
CA GLY A 442 19.15 5.02 20.09
C GLY A 442 18.90 4.91 18.58
N THR A 443 18.99 3.72 17.99
CA THR A 443 18.73 3.52 16.56
C THR A 443 17.28 3.85 16.20
N ALA A 444 16.31 3.41 17.01
CA ALA A 444 14.90 3.68 16.77
C ALA A 444 14.58 5.18 16.80
N LEU A 445 15.17 5.92 17.76
CA LEU A 445 15.09 7.38 17.80
C LEU A 445 15.71 8.03 16.54
N ASN A 446 16.83 7.50 16.05
CA ASN A 446 17.47 8.02 14.85
C ASN A 446 16.61 7.79 13.59
N ILE A 447 15.99 6.60 13.47
CA ILE A 447 15.03 6.30 12.40
C ILE A 447 13.90 7.32 12.42
N TRP A 448 13.29 7.57 13.59
CA TRP A 448 12.23 8.59 13.71
C TRP A 448 12.70 9.96 13.24
N ARG A 449 13.88 10.42 13.67
CA ARG A 449 14.40 11.73 13.27
C ARG A 449 14.60 11.84 11.76
N ILE A 450 15.08 10.78 11.10
CA ILE A 450 15.21 10.74 9.63
C ILE A 450 13.83 10.81 8.97
N VAL A 451 12.87 10.01 9.45
CA VAL A 451 11.49 10.02 8.93
C VAL A 451 10.84 11.39 9.13
N ARG A 452 11.00 12.01 10.30
CA ARG A 452 10.50 13.36 10.57
C ARG A 452 11.12 14.39 9.64
N ASP A 453 12.44 14.40 9.52
CA ASP A 453 13.17 15.45 8.83
C ASP A 453 13.04 15.34 7.30
N GLN A 454 12.89 14.13 6.75
CA GLN A 454 12.83 13.91 5.30
C GLN A 454 11.46 13.47 4.79
N GLY A 455 10.72 12.67 5.58
CA GLY A 455 9.37 12.22 5.28
C GLY A 455 8.28 13.15 5.84
N GLY A 456 8.62 14.12 6.68
CA GLY A 456 7.66 15.02 7.33
C GLY A 456 6.90 15.91 6.35
N TYR A 457 5.67 16.27 6.71
CA TYR A 457 4.92 17.37 6.10
C TYR A 457 4.86 18.52 7.10
N PHE A 458 5.44 19.66 6.72
CA PHE A 458 5.54 20.83 7.59
C PHE A 458 4.73 22.00 7.06
N GLN A 459 3.96 22.63 7.94
CA GLN A 459 3.28 23.89 7.66
C GLN A 459 3.47 24.83 8.84
N ASP A 460 3.86 26.08 8.56
CA ASP A 460 4.23 27.07 9.56
C ASP A 460 5.29 26.58 10.59
N ASN A 461 6.26 25.79 10.12
CA ASN A 461 7.29 25.11 10.93
C ASN A 461 6.74 24.13 11.98
N GLN A 462 5.50 23.67 11.83
CA GLN A 462 4.92 22.60 12.64
C GLN A 462 4.87 21.32 11.83
N LEU A 463 5.24 20.20 12.46
CA LEU A 463 5.08 18.88 11.86
C LEU A 463 3.60 18.51 11.90
N TRP A 464 2.95 18.55 10.75
CA TRP A 464 1.53 18.21 10.63
C TRP A 464 1.32 16.70 10.43
N GLY A 465 2.25 16.04 9.74
CA GLY A 465 2.23 14.60 9.49
C GLY A 465 3.44 14.15 8.70
N VAL A 466 3.31 13.05 7.96
CA VAL A 466 4.34 12.51 7.06
C VAL A 466 3.75 12.13 5.70
N GLY A 467 4.59 12.05 4.67
CA GLY A 467 4.24 11.63 3.30
C GLY A 467 4.38 10.13 3.05
N PHE A 468 4.46 9.74 1.78
CA PHE A 468 4.67 8.35 1.37
C PHE A 468 6.15 7.96 1.30
N THR A 469 7.03 8.90 0.95
CA THR A 469 8.47 8.62 0.81
C THR A 469 9.32 9.60 1.63
N LEU A 470 10.60 9.28 1.83
CA LEU A 470 11.58 10.22 2.39
C LEU A 470 11.95 11.35 1.42
N ASN A 471 11.30 11.48 0.25
CA ASN A 471 11.40 12.69 -0.59
C ASN A 471 10.40 13.79 -0.19
N ASN A 472 9.60 13.57 0.84
CA ASN A 472 8.49 14.47 1.12
C ASN A 472 8.93 15.88 1.54
N HIS A 473 10.06 15.98 2.25
CA HIS A 473 10.67 17.21 2.71
C HIS A 473 12.16 17.26 2.34
N THR A 474 12.45 17.70 1.13
CA THR A 474 13.80 17.85 0.60
C THR A 474 14.02 19.24 0.00
N ASP A 475 15.28 19.62 -0.14
CA ASP A 475 15.66 20.90 -0.77
C ASP A 475 15.36 20.94 -2.28
N ILE A 476 15.13 19.79 -2.90
CA ILE A 476 14.99 19.64 -4.36
C ILE A 476 13.71 18.87 -4.66
N GLU A 477 12.70 19.58 -5.15
CA GLU A 477 11.42 19.00 -5.58
C GLU A 477 10.77 18.10 -4.52
N PRO A 478 10.47 18.65 -3.33
CA PRO A 478 9.75 17.91 -2.29
C PRO A 478 8.39 17.45 -2.80
N GLU A 479 7.96 16.27 -2.34
CA GLU A 479 6.60 15.80 -2.62
C GLU A 479 5.53 16.63 -1.89
N ASP A 480 5.88 17.31 -0.79
CA ASP A 480 5.01 18.22 -0.03
C ASP A 480 3.58 17.69 0.14
N MET A 481 3.47 16.45 0.60
CA MET A 481 2.21 15.74 0.76
C MET A 481 2.07 15.17 2.17
N MET A 482 0.84 15.13 2.67
CA MET A 482 0.50 14.47 3.92
C MET A 482 -0.31 13.21 3.58
N SER A 483 0.22 12.04 3.93
CA SER A 483 -0.47 10.75 3.86
C SER A 483 -1.19 10.49 5.18
N ALA A 484 -2.48 10.21 5.14
CA ALA A 484 -3.24 9.98 6.38
C ALA A 484 -2.79 8.71 7.09
N GLU A 485 -2.59 7.60 6.36
CA GLU A 485 -2.19 6.33 6.94
C GLU A 485 -0.78 6.40 7.53
N ASN A 486 0.19 6.98 6.80
CA ASN A 486 1.55 7.09 7.30
C ASN A 486 1.64 8.09 8.46
N THR A 487 0.84 9.17 8.44
CA THR A 487 0.72 10.07 9.59
C THR A 487 0.15 9.36 10.81
N ALA A 488 -0.88 8.53 10.62
CA ALA A 488 -1.45 7.76 11.70
C ALA A 488 -0.46 6.71 12.25
N SER A 489 0.27 6.04 11.37
CA SER A 489 1.33 5.12 11.76
C SER A 489 2.44 5.85 12.51
N ALA A 490 2.82 7.07 12.11
CA ALA A 490 3.82 7.88 12.80
C ALA A 490 3.38 8.26 14.22
N ILE A 491 2.10 8.62 14.40
CA ILE A 491 1.52 8.86 15.73
C ILE A 491 1.63 7.58 16.59
N ASN A 492 1.30 6.42 16.01
CA ASN A 492 1.39 5.13 16.71
C ASN A 492 2.84 4.81 17.12
N THR A 493 3.80 4.97 16.21
CA THR A 493 5.23 4.76 16.46
C THR A 493 5.77 5.72 17.53
N LEU A 494 5.33 6.98 17.55
CA LEU A 494 5.73 7.94 18.58
C LEU A 494 5.27 7.53 19.97
N HIS A 495 4.09 6.91 20.10
CA HIS A 495 3.66 6.33 21.38
C HIS A 495 4.64 5.27 21.87
N SER A 496 5.00 4.30 21.02
CA SER A 496 6.01 3.29 21.36
C SER A 496 7.36 3.90 21.74
N LEU A 497 7.83 4.92 21.01
CA LEU A 497 9.11 5.59 21.31
C LEU A 497 9.08 6.31 22.66
N ILE A 498 7.99 7.05 22.94
CA ILE A 498 7.82 7.79 24.20
C ILE A 498 7.74 6.81 25.37
N GLU A 499 6.94 5.75 25.25
CA GLU A 499 6.79 4.74 26.29
C GLU A 499 8.13 4.09 26.63
N TYR A 500 8.83 3.56 25.64
CA TYR A 500 10.13 2.93 25.85
C TYR A 500 11.18 3.87 26.47
N TYR A 501 11.39 5.05 25.86
CA TYR A 501 12.47 5.94 26.32
C TYR A 501 12.16 6.62 27.65
N SER A 502 10.88 6.87 27.97
CA SER A 502 10.49 7.38 29.28
C SER A 502 10.73 6.36 30.39
N GLN A 503 10.46 5.07 30.16
CA GLN A 503 10.78 4.00 31.11
C GLN A 503 12.28 3.88 31.39
N LEU A 504 13.13 4.19 30.39
CA LEU A 504 14.58 4.27 30.53
C LEU A 504 15.08 5.57 31.20
N GLY A 505 14.18 6.50 31.54
CA GLY A 505 14.53 7.80 32.12
C GLY A 505 15.26 8.73 31.14
N ARG A 506 15.05 8.55 29.83
CA ARG A 506 15.58 9.44 28.78
C ARG A 506 14.61 10.57 28.50
N ASP A 507 15.15 11.64 27.93
CA ASP A 507 14.36 12.80 27.53
C ASP A 507 13.51 12.49 26.29
N THR A 508 12.20 12.68 26.44
CA THR A 508 11.17 12.44 25.41
C THR A 508 10.53 13.74 24.91
N GLU A 509 10.99 14.92 25.33
CA GLU A 509 10.33 16.21 25.02
C GLU A 509 10.17 16.45 23.50
N GLU A 510 11.17 16.07 22.71
CA GLU A 510 11.13 16.16 21.24
C GLU A 510 10.01 15.27 20.65
N LEU A 511 9.91 14.03 21.11
CA LEU A 511 8.92 13.05 20.65
C LEU A 511 7.50 13.45 21.05
N GLU A 512 7.33 13.92 22.30
CA GLU A 512 6.05 14.40 22.81
C GLU A 512 5.57 15.64 22.05
N LYS A 513 6.49 16.54 21.69
CA LYS A 513 6.18 17.71 20.87
C LYS A 513 5.77 17.31 19.46
N ASP A 514 6.48 16.38 18.83
CA ASP A 514 6.14 15.87 17.50
C ASP A 514 4.76 15.17 17.52
N LEU A 515 4.49 14.36 18.54
CA LEU A 515 3.21 13.66 18.74
C LEU A 515 2.07 14.66 18.90
N GLN A 516 2.25 15.67 19.76
CA GLN A 516 1.24 16.69 20.00
C GLN A 516 1.00 17.53 18.74
N SER A 517 2.06 17.91 18.02
CA SER A 517 1.97 18.66 16.77
C SER A 517 1.15 17.92 15.71
N MET A 518 1.41 16.61 15.51
CA MET A 518 0.63 15.82 14.55
C MET A 518 -0.82 15.63 15.02
N ARG A 519 -1.05 15.32 16.30
CA ARG A 519 -2.43 15.20 16.84
C ARG A 519 -3.25 16.49 16.67
N ASP A 520 -2.62 17.64 16.86
CA ASP A 520 -3.26 18.94 16.75
C ASP A 520 -3.51 19.37 15.30
N ASN A 521 -2.83 18.77 14.32
CA ASN A 521 -2.93 19.17 12.90
C ASN A 521 -3.51 18.09 11.99
N PHE A 522 -3.63 16.83 12.43
CA PHE A 522 -4.16 15.74 11.61
C PHE A 522 -5.59 16.02 11.15
N PHE A 523 -6.39 16.72 11.96
CA PHE A 523 -7.76 17.10 11.62
C PHE A 523 -7.87 17.92 10.33
N HIS A 524 -6.79 18.54 9.84
CA HIS A 524 -6.76 19.22 8.55
C HIS A 524 -7.02 18.29 7.36
N LEU A 525 -6.81 16.98 7.49
CA LEU A 525 -7.23 15.98 6.51
C LEU A 525 -8.69 15.53 6.68
N ARG A 526 -9.45 16.06 7.65
CA ARG A 526 -10.88 15.76 7.80
C ARG A 526 -11.68 16.51 6.72
N ASN A 527 -12.66 15.84 6.14
CA ASN A 527 -13.38 16.32 4.96
C ASN A 527 -14.02 17.72 5.11
N ASP A 528 -14.37 18.16 6.31
CA ASP A 528 -14.97 19.48 6.60
C ASP A 528 -13.95 20.61 6.79
N GLU A 529 -12.69 20.26 7.04
CA GLU A 529 -11.59 21.19 7.32
C GLU A 529 -10.57 21.28 6.18
N TYR A 530 -10.51 20.26 5.33
CA TYR A 530 -9.56 20.13 4.22
C TYR A 530 -9.42 21.38 3.34
N LEU A 531 -10.53 21.93 2.85
CA LEU A 531 -10.49 23.11 1.96
C LEU A 531 -9.98 24.38 2.66
N ARG A 532 -10.00 24.43 4.00
CA ARG A 532 -9.47 25.55 4.81
C ARG A 532 -8.02 25.34 5.23
N ALA A 533 -7.49 24.12 5.09
CA ALA A 533 -6.13 23.78 5.48
C ALA A 533 -5.06 24.37 4.53
N HIS A 534 -5.45 24.70 3.30
CA HIS A 534 -4.59 25.30 2.28
C HIS A 534 -3.34 24.45 1.95
N PHE A 535 -3.50 23.13 1.84
CA PHE A 535 -2.43 22.24 1.39
C PHE A 535 -1.86 22.67 0.02
N VAL A 536 -0.56 22.44 -0.16
CA VAL A 536 0.13 22.65 -1.44
C VAL A 536 -0.51 21.74 -2.49
N ASP A 537 -0.87 22.32 -3.65
CA ASP A 537 -1.56 21.63 -4.75
C ASP A 537 -2.81 20.83 -4.30
N ALA A 538 -3.53 21.35 -3.30
CA ALA A 538 -4.81 20.79 -2.86
C ALA A 538 -5.81 20.66 -4.03
N THR A 539 -6.69 19.66 -3.96
CA THR A 539 -7.81 19.54 -4.90
C THR A 539 -8.67 20.82 -4.81
N PRO A 540 -8.88 21.55 -5.93
CA PRO A 540 -9.71 22.75 -5.93
C PRO A 540 -11.13 22.47 -5.43
N GLY A 541 -11.75 23.45 -4.76
CA GLY A 541 -13.06 23.27 -4.12
C GLY A 541 -14.17 22.86 -5.10
N GLU A 542 -14.11 23.34 -6.35
CA GLU A 542 -15.02 22.94 -7.41
C GLU A 542 -14.89 21.46 -7.80
N PHE A 543 -13.77 20.79 -7.50
CA PHE A 543 -13.56 19.37 -7.78
C PHE A 543 -13.61 18.47 -6.54
N PHE A 544 -13.68 19.07 -5.35
CA PHE A 544 -13.74 18.35 -4.09
C PHE A 544 -15.09 17.61 -3.92
N ILE A 545 -15.01 16.33 -3.55
CA ILE A 545 -16.19 15.50 -3.26
C ILE A 545 -16.58 15.73 -1.80
N GLU A 546 -17.64 16.52 -1.60
CA GLU A 546 -18.16 16.80 -0.27
C GLU A 546 -18.85 15.56 0.31
N LEU A 547 -18.57 15.30 1.59
CA LEU A 547 -19.23 14.24 2.35
C LEU A 547 -20.59 14.73 2.87
N PRO A 548 -21.71 14.05 2.58
CA PRO A 548 -23.01 14.41 3.15
C PRO A 548 -23.00 14.34 4.68
N ASN A 549 -23.61 15.32 5.36
CA ASN A 549 -23.60 15.39 6.82
C ASN A 549 -24.22 14.15 7.49
N GLU A 550 -25.20 13.53 6.84
CA GLU A 550 -25.90 12.34 7.33
C GLU A 550 -25.00 11.11 7.42
N ILE A 551 -23.89 11.05 6.67
CA ILE A 551 -22.95 9.93 6.74
C ILE A 551 -21.79 10.18 7.70
N GLY A 552 -21.78 11.30 8.42
CA GLY A 552 -20.76 11.59 9.44
C GLY A 552 -19.59 12.41 8.92
N GLN A 553 -18.38 12.09 9.38
CA GLN A 553 -17.13 12.73 8.96
C GLN A 553 -16.09 11.64 8.68
N ALA A 554 -15.10 11.97 7.86
CA ALA A 554 -14.07 11.06 7.43
C ALA A 554 -12.75 11.80 7.21
N TYR A 555 -11.65 11.05 7.26
CA TYR A 555 -10.35 11.55 6.86
C TYR A 555 -10.08 11.18 5.41
N LEU A 556 -9.51 12.12 4.67
CA LEU A 556 -9.08 11.89 3.29
C LEU A 556 -7.84 11.00 3.28
N TYR A 557 -7.63 10.29 2.18
CA TYR A 557 -6.46 9.40 2.02
C TYR A 557 -5.13 10.16 2.01
N ALA A 558 -5.09 11.29 1.30
CA ALA A 558 -3.92 12.18 1.24
C ALA A 558 -4.34 13.65 1.06
N SER A 559 -3.38 14.56 1.28
CA SER A 559 -3.60 16.00 1.11
C SER A 559 -3.72 16.44 -0.35
N ARG A 560 -3.19 15.68 -1.30
CA ARG A 560 -3.22 15.99 -2.73
C ARG A 560 -3.19 14.71 -3.58
N ARG A 561 -3.44 14.88 -4.87
CA ARG A 561 -3.22 13.80 -5.84
C ARG A 561 -1.72 13.61 -6.08
N PHE A 562 -1.24 12.38 -6.01
CA PHE A 562 0.17 12.07 -6.27
C PHE A 562 0.32 10.65 -6.85
N PRO A 563 1.15 10.46 -7.89
CA PRO A 563 1.37 9.14 -8.47
C PRO A 563 2.24 8.27 -7.56
N LEU A 564 1.72 7.11 -7.16
CA LEU A 564 2.48 6.10 -6.41
C LEU A 564 3.01 5.01 -7.36
N PRO A 565 4.13 4.35 -7.04
CA PRO A 565 4.73 3.33 -7.89
C PRO A 565 3.92 2.03 -8.03
N PHE A 566 2.75 1.91 -7.38
CA PHE A 566 1.94 0.69 -7.32
C PHE A 566 0.61 0.76 -8.09
N LEU A 567 0.54 1.54 -9.18
CA LEU A 567 -0.64 1.69 -10.06
C LEU A 567 -1.89 2.32 -9.43
N TRP A 568 -1.80 2.69 -8.16
CA TRP A 568 -2.75 3.50 -7.44
C TRP A 568 -2.20 4.93 -7.32
N ASN A 569 -3.05 5.95 -7.29
CA ASN A 569 -2.62 7.31 -6.97
C ASN A 569 -3.13 7.72 -5.59
N ALA A 570 -2.27 8.38 -4.82
CA ALA A 570 -2.75 9.15 -3.68
C ALA A 570 -3.86 10.10 -4.17
N ASN A 571 -4.89 10.27 -3.35
CA ASN A 571 -6.11 10.97 -3.74
C ASN A 571 -6.72 11.68 -2.53
N THR A 572 -7.58 12.66 -2.80
CA THR A 572 -8.20 13.49 -1.77
C THR A 572 -9.63 13.02 -1.50
N LEU A 573 -9.86 11.71 -1.51
CA LEU A 573 -11.15 11.10 -1.26
C LEU A 573 -11.22 10.59 0.17
N SER A 574 -12.40 10.69 0.79
CA SER A 574 -12.64 10.13 2.11
C SER A 574 -12.42 8.62 2.09
N SER A 575 -11.50 8.14 2.94
CA SER A 575 -11.06 6.74 2.98
C SER A 575 -11.51 6.05 4.27
N ILE A 576 -11.94 4.79 4.16
CA ILE A 576 -12.19 3.96 5.35
C ILE A 576 -10.90 3.72 6.12
N SER A 577 -9.77 3.50 5.43
CA SER A 577 -8.52 3.11 6.08
C SER A 577 -7.92 4.25 6.88
N ALA A 578 -7.88 5.46 6.29
CA ALA A 578 -7.47 6.68 6.98
C ALA A 578 -8.35 6.94 8.22
N THR A 579 -9.67 6.79 8.06
CA THR A 579 -10.63 7.02 9.16
C THR A 579 -10.48 5.97 10.26
N SER A 580 -10.27 4.70 9.90
CA SER A 580 -10.03 3.59 10.81
C SER A 580 -8.73 3.77 11.61
N TRP A 581 -7.65 4.16 10.94
CA TRP A 581 -6.37 4.48 11.58
C TRP A 581 -6.49 5.61 12.61
N VAL A 582 -7.28 6.65 12.31
CA VAL A 582 -7.57 7.71 13.28
C VAL A 582 -8.29 7.17 14.50
N LEU A 583 -9.27 6.27 14.33
CA LEU A 583 -9.94 5.63 15.47
C LEU A 583 -8.99 4.75 16.28
N ILE A 584 -8.18 3.91 15.62
CA ILE A 584 -7.13 3.07 16.24
C ILE A 584 -6.23 3.94 17.14
N ASN A 585 -5.77 5.09 16.65
CA ASN A 585 -4.96 6.02 17.43
C ASN A 585 -5.74 6.72 18.55
N LYS A 586 -7.02 7.07 18.34
CA LYS A 586 -7.87 7.66 19.40
C LYS A 586 -8.15 6.69 20.54
N PHE A 587 -8.04 5.38 20.29
CA PHE A 587 -8.15 4.33 21.31
C PHE A 587 -6.78 3.82 21.78
N GLU A 588 -5.68 4.48 21.38
CA GLU A 588 -4.31 4.17 21.82
C GLU A 588 -3.96 2.69 21.62
N TYR A 589 -4.23 2.18 20.42
CA TYR A 589 -4.05 0.78 20.07
C TYR A 589 -2.96 0.60 18.99
N ASN A 590 -1.98 -0.26 19.22
CA ASN A 590 -0.98 -0.64 18.21
C ASN A 590 -1.41 -1.91 17.46
N PRO A 591 -1.87 -1.81 16.20
CA PRO A 591 -2.39 -2.96 15.47
C PRO A 591 -1.31 -4.01 15.15
N PHE A 592 -0.02 -3.67 15.23
CA PHE A 592 1.08 -4.58 14.91
C PHE A 592 1.51 -5.49 16.07
N GLN A 593 1.12 -5.17 17.30
CA GLN A 593 1.50 -5.96 18.47
C GLN A 593 0.34 -6.77 19.01
N TYR A 594 0.66 -7.92 19.59
CA TYR A 594 -0.34 -8.75 20.26
C TYR A 594 -1.08 -7.94 21.34
N ALA A 595 -2.42 -8.01 21.31
CA ALA A 595 -3.32 -7.29 22.21
C ALA A 595 -3.25 -5.74 22.13
N GLY A 596 -2.63 -5.17 21.10
CA GLY A 596 -2.61 -3.73 20.90
C GLY A 596 -1.52 -2.96 21.65
N ASN A 597 -0.55 -3.64 22.26
CA ASN A 597 0.46 -3.02 23.12
C ASN A 597 1.48 -2.16 22.35
N PHE A 598 1.98 -1.09 22.95
CA PHE A 598 3.06 -0.30 22.35
C PHE A 598 4.46 -0.85 22.63
N GLU A 599 4.61 -1.62 23.71
CA GLU A 599 5.82 -2.42 23.98
C GLU A 599 5.92 -3.56 22.97
N GLY A 600 7.11 -3.75 22.40
CA GLY A 600 7.38 -4.88 21.51
C GLY A 600 7.71 -6.17 22.25
N GLU A 601 7.58 -7.28 21.54
CA GLU A 601 8.06 -8.58 22.02
C GLU A 601 9.59 -8.61 22.23
N ASP A 602 10.04 -9.36 23.23
CA ASP A 602 11.46 -9.52 23.52
C ASP A 602 12.11 -10.59 22.62
N TYR A 603 12.49 -10.20 21.40
CA TYR A 603 13.23 -11.12 20.52
C TYR A 603 14.69 -11.28 20.93
N PRO A 604 15.25 -12.51 20.96
CA PRO A 604 16.69 -12.67 21.10
C PRO A 604 17.42 -12.02 19.92
N ILE A 605 18.66 -11.57 20.13
CA ILE A 605 19.52 -11.10 19.03
C ILE A 605 19.85 -12.30 18.14
N PRO A 606 19.45 -12.32 16.85
CA PRO A 606 19.79 -13.40 15.95
C PRO A 606 21.31 -13.51 15.71
N LEU A 607 21.75 -14.67 15.23
CA LEU A 607 23.16 -14.83 14.84
C LEU A 607 23.48 -13.89 13.68
N LYS A 608 24.55 -13.11 13.81
CA LYS A 608 25.05 -12.28 12.71
C LYS A 608 25.69 -13.17 11.63
N ILE A 609 25.17 -13.07 10.41
CA ILE A 609 25.57 -13.87 9.26
C ILE A 609 25.51 -13.01 8.00
N ASP A 610 26.41 -13.29 7.05
CA ASP A 610 26.31 -12.70 5.72
C ASP A 610 25.30 -13.49 4.89
N ILE A 611 24.29 -12.79 4.38
CA ILE A 611 23.24 -13.34 3.52
C ILE A 611 23.21 -12.66 2.15
N LEU A 612 24.15 -11.75 1.89
CA LEU A 612 24.20 -10.99 0.65
C LEU A 612 24.59 -11.91 -0.52
N ASP A 613 24.00 -11.61 -1.67
CA ASP A 613 24.44 -12.13 -2.95
C ASP A 613 25.79 -11.49 -3.32
N ASN A 614 26.86 -12.24 -3.12
CA ASN A 614 28.22 -11.79 -3.42
C ASN A 614 28.68 -12.18 -4.84
N ASP A 615 27.86 -12.91 -5.62
CA ASP A 615 28.33 -13.64 -6.82
C ASP A 615 27.52 -13.41 -8.11
N ASN A 616 26.44 -12.61 -8.14
CA ASN A 616 25.69 -12.38 -9.38
C ASN A 616 25.97 -11.01 -10.05
N GLU A 617 27.08 -10.91 -10.79
CA GLU A 617 27.10 -10.07 -12.00
C GLU A 617 26.53 -10.93 -13.15
N PRO A 618 25.38 -10.59 -13.78
CA PRO A 618 24.98 -11.28 -14.99
C PRO A 618 25.96 -10.99 -16.11
N ASP A 619 26.31 -12.04 -16.84
CA ASP A 619 26.96 -11.91 -18.14
C ASP A 619 26.01 -11.26 -19.15
N GLY A 620 26.35 -10.06 -19.67
CA GLY A 620 25.73 -9.52 -20.88
C GLY A 620 25.34 -8.04 -20.84
N ASP A 621 24.36 -7.72 -21.70
CA ASP A 621 23.89 -6.37 -22.04
C ASP A 621 22.69 -5.91 -21.17
N ALA A 622 22.21 -6.74 -20.24
CA ALA A 622 21.07 -6.48 -19.37
C ALA A 622 21.49 -5.90 -18.01
N LEU A 623 20.64 -5.10 -17.37
CA LEU A 623 20.90 -4.54 -16.05
C LEU A 623 21.10 -5.66 -15.01
N SER A 624 22.18 -5.54 -14.24
CA SER A 624 22.61 -6.56 -13.29
C SER A 624 21.76 -6.70 -12.05
N LYS A 625 21.03 -5.63 -11.75
CA LYS A 625 20.10 -5.51 -10.64
C LYS A 625 19.06 -4.46 -10.99
N THR A 626 18.04 -4.37 -10.16
CA THR A 626 17.11 -3.25 -10.19
C THR A 626 17.85 -1.98 -9.81
N VAL A 627 17.73 -0.94 -10.63
CA VAL A 627 18.41 0.35 -10.40
C VAL A 627 17.43 1.51 -10.51
N ARG A 628 17.64 2.52 -9.68
CA ARG A 628 16.95 3.81 -9.85
C ARG A 628 17.79 4.71 -10.74
N VAL A 629 17.11 5.41 -11.65
CA VAL A 629 17.74 6.31 -12.61
C VAL A 629 16.99 7.64 -12.66
N SER A 630 17.73 8.73 -12.57
CA SER A 630 17.19 10.06 -12.86
C SER A 630 17.13 10.27 -14.37
N TYR A 631 16.05 10.87 -14.86
CA TYR A 631 15.89 11.21 -16.27
C TYR A 631 15.36 12.63 -16.45
N LYS A 632 15.85 13.34 -17.46
CA LYS A 632 15.57 14.76 -17.71
C LYS A 632 15.25 15.03 -19.17
N ARG A 633 14.40 16.02 -19.42
CA ARG A 633 14.05 16.49 -20.76
C ARG A 633 15.23 17.12 -21.52
N GLY A 634 16.31 17.47 -20.83
CA GLY A 634 17.47 18.15 -21.41
C GLY A 634 17.10 19.37 -22.25
N ASP A 635 17.38 19.31 -23.55
CA ASP A 635 17.14 20.41 -24.49
C ASP A 635 15.83 20.31 -25.30
N LEU A 636 14.93 19.38 -24.96
CA LEU A 636 13.66 19.11 -25.66
C LEU A 636 12.64 20.29 -25.68
N GLY A 637 13.00 21.49 -25.22
CA GLY A 637 12.04 22.59 -25.02
C GLY A 637 11.04 22.29 -23.89
N PRO A 638 10.04 23.16 -23.64
CA PRO A 638 8.97 22.87 -22.71
C PRO A 638 8.19 21.65 -23.19
N VAL A 639 8.09 20.62 -22.36
CA VAL A 639 7.28 19.42 -22.61
C VAL A 639 6.23 19.31 -21.51
N LYS A 640 5.05 18.79 -21.83
CA LYS A 640 3.97 18.60 -20.84
C LYS A 640 4.18 17.34 -20.03
N LYS A 641 4.76 16.30 -20.62
CA LYS A 641 5.04 15.03 -19.96
C LYS A 641 6.33 14.42 -20.50
N LEU A 642 7.09 13.80 -19.62
CA LEU A 642 8.26 12.99 -19.92
C LEU A 642 8.03 11.60 -19.35
N VAL A 643 8.38 10.56 -20.10
CA VAL A 643 8.16 9.15 -19.76
C VAL A 643 9.46 8.40 -19.96
N ILE A 644 9.77 7.49 -19.04
CA ILE A 644 10.83 6.51 -19.20
C ILE A 644 10.19 5.11 -19.27
N SER A 645 10.66 4.33 -20.23
CA SER A 645 10.23 2.96 -20.47
C SER A 645 11.43 2.03 -20.58
N TYR A 646 11.22 0.74 -20.34
CA TYR A 646 12.23 -0.31 -20.52
C TYR A 646 11.70 -1.47 -21.34
N SER A 647 12.60 -2.28 -21.86
CA SER A 647 12.31 -3.57 -22.49
C SER A 647 13.19 -4.64 -21.83
N LEU A 648 12.59 -5.81 -21.56
CA LEU A 648 13.27 -6.98 -20.99
C LEU A 648 13.84 -7.92 -22.08
N ASP A 649 13.43 -7.76 -23.33
CA ASP A 649 13.79 -8.65 -24.44
C ASP A 649 14.72 -8.00 -25.47
N GLY A 650 15.21 -6.81 -25.15
CA GLY A 650 16.06 -5.99 -26.01
C GLY A 650 15.36 -5.51 -27.29
N SER A 651 14.07 -5.82 -27.47
CA SER A 651 13.31 -5.45 -28.64
C SER A 651 12.94 -3.97 -28.61
N GLN A 652 12.86 -3.35 -29.79
CA GLN A 652 12.42 -1.95 -29.91
C GLN A 652 10.89 -1.80 -29.93
N ASN A 653 10.14 -2.88 -29.64
CA ASN A 653 8.70 -2.91 -29.82
C ASN A 653 7.95 -3.10 -28.48
N ASN A 654 8.52 -3.86 -27.54
CA ASN A 654 7.87 -4.18 -26.27
C ASN A 654 8.35 -3.27 -25.14
N TRP A 655 7.76 -2.06 -25.04
CA TRP A 655 8.13 -1.08 -24.03
C TRP A 655 7.16 -1.08 -22.85
N ILE A 656 7.70 -1.24 -21.65
CA ILE A 656 6.99 -1.13 -20.37
C ILE A 656 7.33 0.22 -19.75
N VAL A 657 6.34 1.03 -19.38
CA VAL A 657 6.55 2.33 -18.74
C VAL A 657 7.07 2.13 -17.32
N ALA A 658 8.26 2.63 -17.01
CA ALA A 658 8.84 2.60 -15.66
C ALA A 658 8.52 3.85 -14.83
N GLY A 659 8.21 4.97 -15.49
CA GLY A 659 7.87 6.21 -14.79
C GLY A 659 7.46 7.34 -15.73
N SER A 660 6.77 8.33 -15.18
CA SER A 660 6.43 9.55 -15.91
C SER A 660 6.43 10.77 -15.00
N THR A 661 6.62 11.95 -15.60
CA THR A 661 6.71 13.22 -14.88
C THR A 661 6.24 14.38 -15.75
N ILE A 662 5.61 15.37 -15.13
CA ILE A 662 5.23 16.65 -15.77
C ILE A 662 6.27 17.76 -15.54
N GLN A 663 7.23 17.54 -14.64
CA GLN A 663 8.20 18.55 -14.20
C GLN A 663 9.41 18.67 -15.14
N GLY A 664 9.44 17.89 -16.22
CA GLY A 664 10.55 17.85 -17.17
C GLY A 664 11.80 17.13 -16.65
N GLN A 665 11.76 16.61 -15.42
CA GLN A 665 12.69 15.63 -14.88
C GLN A 665 11.96 14.70 -13.93
N GLY A 666 12.49 13.49 -13.72
CA GLY A 666 11.89 12.50 -12.84
C GLY A 666 12.91 11.43 -12.45
N ILE A 667 12.47 10.53 -11.58
CA ILE A 667 13.21 9.35 -11.16
C ILE A 667 12.33 8.12 -11.44
N ALA A 668 12.93 7.05 -11.95
CA ALA A 668 12.22 5.79 -12.15
C ALA A 668 13.07 4.61 -11.70
N THR A 669 12.40 3.52 -11.38
CA THR A 669 13.03 2.23 -11.14
C THR A 669 13.05 1.44 -12.45
N LEU A 670 14.22 0.96 -12.83
CA LEU A 670 14.39 0.01 -13.93
C LEU A 670 14.73 -1.36 -13.34
N PRO A 671 13.99 -2.43 -13.68
CA PRO A 671 14.21 -3.74 -13.08
C PRO A 671 15.50 -4.39 -13.56
N LYS A 672 16.03 -5.32 -12.75
CA LYS A 672 17.03 -6.30 -13.18
C LYS A 672 16.58 -6.97 -14.47
N GLY A 673 17.51 -7.21 -15.40
CA GLY A 673 17.22 -7.84 -16.68
C GLY A 673 16.69 -6.89 -17.76
N ALA A 674 16.45 -5.61 -17.47
CA ALA A 674 16.15 -4.65 -18.53
C ALA A 674 17.35 -4.53 -19.49
N GLU A 675 17.09 -4.74 -20.78
CA GLU A 675 18.08 -4.76 -21.86
C GLU A 675 18.11 -3.44 -22.65
N ALA A 676 17.00 -2.71 -22.67
CA ALA A 676 16.87 -1.44 -23.37
C ALA A 676 16.05 -0.42 -22.57
N ILE A 677 16.35 0.86 -22.74
CA ILE A 677 15.65 1.99 -22.09
C ILE A 677 15.23 3.00 -23.15
N MET A 678 14.05 3.60 -23.01
CA MET A 678 13.53 4.64 -23.87
C MET A 678 13.05 5.83 -23.05
N ILE A 679 13.37 7.04 -23.51
CA ILE A 679 12.73 8.28 -23.04
C ILE A 679 11.78 8.75 -24.13
N SER A 680 10.54 9.07 -23.74
CA SER A 680 9.50 9.63 -24.60
C SER A 680 8.92 10.89 -23.95
N PHE A 681 8.33 11.77 -24.76
CA PHE A 681 7.72 13.00 -24.26
C PHE A 681 6.40 13.30 -24.97
N PHE A 682 5.56 14.06 -24.29
CA PHE A 682 4.31 14.59 -24.79
C PHE A 682 4.30 16.11 -24.73
N ASP A 683 3.90 16.73 -25.84
CA ASP A 683 3.57 18.17 -25.90
C ASP A 683 2.25 18.39 -26.66
N SER A 684 2.29 18.21 -27.98
CA SER A 684 1.11 18.19 -28.86
C SER A 684 0.83 16.80 -29.46
N GLY A 685 1.50 15.77 -28.92
CA GLY A 685 1.55 14.40 -29.40
C GLY A 685 2.75 13.67 -28.78
N TRP A 686 2.71 12.34 -28.79
CA TRP A 686 3.79 11.51 -28.27
C TRP A 686 4.94 11.38 -29.27
N ALA A 687 6.16 11.54 -28.78
CA ALA A 687 7.37 11.32 -29.56
C ALA A 687 8.44 10.64 -28.70
N ASN A 688 9.25 9.78 -29.34
CA ASN A 688 10.41 9.17 -28.68
C ASN A 688 11.56 10.16 -28.68
N ALA A 689 12.02 10.50 -27.48
CA ALA A 689 13.13 11.43 -27.27
C ALA A 689 14.49 10.77 -27.47
N CYS A 690 14.70 9.53 -27.01
CA CYS A 690 15.92 8.78 -27.22
C CYS A 690 15.81 7.33 -26.68
N GLN A 691 16.78 6.48 -27.03
CA GLN A 691 16.90 5.11 -26.54
C GLN A 691 18.34 4.80 -26.11
N ILE A 692 18.50 3.92 -25.12
CA ILE A 692 19.78 3.41 -24.62
C ILE A 692 19.77 1.89 -24.75
N ILE A 693 20.65 1.38 -25.61
CA ILE A 693 20.87 -0.05 -25.83
C ILE A 693 22.39 -0.28 -25.94
N PRO A 694 23.00 -1.18 -25.15
CA PRO A 694 22.41 -1.90 -24.01
C PRO A 694 22.08 -0.98 -22.83
N ALA A 695 21.10 -1.36 -22.01
CA ALA A 695 20.68 -0.62 -20.82
C ALA A 695 21.84 -0.41 -19.81
N THR A 696 22.78 -1.36 -19.73
CA THR A 696 23.98 -1.28 -18.88
C THR A 696 24.85 -0.04 -19.11
N LYS A 697 24.68 0.67 -20.23
CA LYS A 697 25.36 1.97 -20.47
C LYS A 697 25.04 3.01 -19.40
N ILE A 698 23.91 2.91 -18.69
CA ILE A 698 23.59 3.86 -17.62
C ILE A 698 24.44 3.63 -16.35
N CYS A 699 25.10 2.48 -16.22
CA CYS A 699 25.87 2.13 -15.04
C CYS A 699 27.21 2.88 -14.99
N LYS A 700 27.54 3.48 -13.85
CA LYS A 700 28.84 4.13 -13.59
C LYS A 700 29.96 3.12 -13.31
N ASP A 701 29.59 1.91 -12.94
CA ASP A 701 30.47 0.80 -12.56
C ASP A 701 29.88 -0.55 -13.01
N ASN A 702 30.72 -1.60 -13.04
CA ASN A 702 30.30 -2.94 -13.50
C ASN A 702 29.20 -3.56 -12.62
N ALA A 703 29.20 -3.27 -11.33
CA ALA A 703 28.19 -3.73 -10.39
C ALA A 703 26.91 -2.85 -10.42
N CYS A 704 26.87 -1.85 -11.31
CA CYS A 704 25.80 -0.87 -11.47
C CYS A 704 25.33 -0.25 -10.14
N ILE A 705 26.26 -0.01 -9.20
CA ILE A 705 25.97 0.62 -7.90
C ILE A 705 25.56 2.08 -8.09
N GLY A 706 26.23 2.80 -8.98
CA GLY A 706 25.81 4.11 -9.43
C GLY A 706 25.20 4.09 -10.83
N THR A 707 24.21 4.94 -11.06
CA THR A 707 23.68 5.23 -12.40
C THR A 707 24.00 6.67 -12.82
N HIS A 708 24.18 6.86 -14.13
CA HIS A 708 24.18 8.17 -14.77
C HIS A 708 22.74 8.69 -14.90
N THR A 709 22.58 10.01 -14.81
CA THR A 709 21.32 10.67 -15.18
C THR A 709 21.14 10.60 -16.70
N ILE A 710 19.97 10.17 -17.16
CA ILE A 710 19.60 10.14 -18.57
C ILE A 710 19.08 11.51 -18.97
N VAL A 711 19.75 12.19 -19.89
CA VAL A 711 19.36 13.51 -20.39
C VAL A 711 18.95 13.39 -21.85
N ALA A 712 17.68 13.58 -22.15
CA ALA A 712 17.19 13.59 -23.52
C ALA A 712 17.76 14.79 -24.29
N ARG A 713 18.24 14.54 -25.52
CA ARG A 713 18.76 15.57 -26.42
C ARG A 713 18.22 15.45 -27.83
N TRP A 714 18.05 16.59 -28.50
CA TRP A 714 17.94 16.66 -29.95
C TRP A 714 19.32 16.60 -30.60
N SER A 715 19.56 15.60 -31.45
CA SER A 715 20.71 15.66 -32.33
C SER A 715 20.44 16.56 -33.54
N SER A 716 21.51 17.15 -34.09
CA SER A 716 21.46 18.00 -35.29
C SER A 716 20.91 17.31 -36.54
N ASN A 717 20.77 15.98 -36.53
CA ASN A 717 20.19 15.19 -37.62
C ASN A 717 18.68 14.92 -37.46
N GLY A 718 18.05 15.47 -36.41
CA GLY A 718 16.62 15.31 -36.12
C GLY A 718 16.25 13.98 -35.45
N ARG A 719 17.24 13.18 -35.03
CA ARG A 719 17.02 12.00 -34.20
C ARG A 719 17.29 12.32 -32.74
N GLY A 720 16.48 11.74 -31.88
CA GLY A 720 16.67 11.77 -30.45
C GLY A 720 17.94 11.04 -29.99
N GLU A 721 18.76 11.65 -29.13
CA GLU A 721 19.94 11.03 -28.51
C GLU A 721 19.88 11.17 -26.98
N CYS A 722 20.22 10.11 -26.24
CA CYS A 722 20.34 10.19 -24.78
C CYS A 722 21.79 10.57 -24.45
N ALA A 723 21.98 11.66 -23.71
CA ALA A 723 23.23 11.94 -23.04
C ALA A 723 23.21 11.36 -21.63
N LEU A 724 24.33 10.80 -21.20
CA LEU A 724 24.52 10.34 -19.82
C LEU A 724 25.33 11.39 -19.07
N ALA A 725 24.78 11.88 -17.97
CA ALA A 725 25.39 12.89 -17.12
C ALA A 725 25.66 12.30 -15.73
N ASP A 726 26.74 12.75 -15.09
CA ASP A 726 27.10 12.33 -13.73
C ASP A 726 26.27 13.00 -12.65
#